data_AF-A0A7K1UEA5-F1
#
_entry.id   AF-A0A7K1UEA5-F1
#
_cell.length_a   1.000
_cell.length_b   1.000
_cell.length_c   1.000
_cell.angle_alpha   90.00
_cell.angle_beta   90.00
_cell.angle_gamma   90.00
#
_symmetry.space_group_name_H-M   'P 1'
#
loop_
_entity.id
_entity.type
_entity.pdbx_description
1 polymer ?
#
loop_
_entity_poly.entity_id
_entity_poly.type
_entity_poly.pdbx_seq_one_letter_code
_entity_poly.pdbx_strand_id
1 'polypeptide(L)'
;MSTPGAQLHIAAVVLHDGGGFASPQWDTHGRALNLAAGLEWQTRQPDSIITLGAGSYAGPQDLSRSLRSRLLEDRRAAKKTLTTGPGGVNVTSLWRGLERQLGDGFSAKYQWLWILPADAVPEPEALEHLEERLFTVKDEDTHQDVEVVGAKQWIAGIEEPRLLNAGLWTARSGEVVTLTEPKEFDQGQYDGRDEVPAVSAHGMLVRASLFGDLGGFSPALEPDYAAAEFCARAREVGARTVLEPTAAVRRVEPAQREMVHRLAGALLLPEDHRRSQIRTRLTQAPWPAVVPLWVLMWVAALLRTVALFACKAPDAGLAQLRHAAAGLSNIAAIAHLRRHRREGRAAALSRSQRAGDSAKETLAAGRRAVRENLLSGSQLREQRRRDTTAETVGMPGERAADEAGELPDLGSRDGEFDQMPVRRSEDRLGLFLLLVALTGVSLVGFRQLLTAPALAGGASLPVSGSVAEVWQHTVSFLVTDSLGERAAADPFNLVLLILSALSFGHASAVLLWVVVLAAPLSALTAWWAAGLWSPKTFHRLIAALIWALLPALHSAAGQGRIGAVIAHILLPVLVLTTVRAVRAHGRHQVTAGRVAALRLTAGWETAAGAALLLAVVTAAAPVLLVPAVLSCVIAALVLRRAGKVLWLLPIPALAIFAPMLISALDRGANLAAVLVSEPGRSLSVTEAGASAPLWQQLLGFSQAFDPTGGLPGTTNSESAAWLPSVLAESFWALRVALLTGAPLLVIAVLALLAVGRRAVVLSCGLIGLGTLGYSALVSRLAAGSAGSEVVGTHIGPLVSVLALCLIAAAVSGLSSSQAAGSALGGVFSPVASTLLVLAVFTAGVFWAAPRMMPGAGLDGMTISTVNTERVLIQPGTVRTLPATAADLGTGPAAARTLVLSSSAQGVSAEIRARHGSTLDSRRTAAVAQDLPLWATPEAPASWLGMTGPGTDPLPAEELSASQQRLGELVAGVVAPGSEHVSDLAAELGIGYVLVTQGTALREAADTAGGLISVGDTEFGSLWRVDTAEEELPAAGGISGTTTAWARIVTAEGDPVALLPSSHHRIDLDLSQLRDRSGEPLQLEPGTDYYVELATERAVGWDAELDGQSLRRVTPTSLQIEPEEMDWTRQFHLPESFAEQPQGQLTLSHSSQLQYPILFLTGLLVLIFLLVAVPLPRSWRILPVIPDQQLTQATEVRR
;
A
#
# COMPACT_ATOMS: atom_id res chain seq x y z
N MET A 1 -28.66 37.35 -69.64
CA MET A 1 -27.19 37.34 -69.50
C MET A 1 -26.88 37.86 -68.11
N SER A 2 -26.84 36.95 -67.12
CA SER A 2 -26.36 37.22 -65.77
C SER A 2 -24.83 37.14 -65.77
N THR A 3 -24.19 38.13 -65.16
CA THR A 3 -22.74 38.18 -64.92
C THR A 3 -22.25 36.90 -64.23
N PRO A 4 -21.08 36.34 -64.61
CA PRO A 4 -20.50 35.20 -63.89
C PRO A 4 -20.14 35.64 -62.47
N GLY A 5 -20.74 35.01 -61.47
CA GLY A 5 -20.36 35.21 -60.06
C GLY A 5 -18.88 34.86 -59.89
N ALA A 6 -18.17 35.62 -59.06
CA ALA A 6 -16.76 35.39 -58.77
C ALA A 6 -16.57 34.02 -58.11
N GLN A 7 -16.20 33.00 -58.88
CA GLN A 7 -15.91 31.66 -58.36
C GLN A 7 -14.61 31.69 -57.55
N LEU A 8 -14.67 31.22 -56.30
CA LEU A 8 -13.50 31.06 -55.45
C LEU A 8 -12.71 29.83 -55.90
N HIS A 9 -11.39 29.94 -55.97
CA HIS A 9 -10.53 28.80 -56.28
C HIS A 9 -10.20 28.00 -54.99
N ILE A 10 -10.80 26.82 -54.85
CA ILE A 10 -10.70 25.95 -53.67
C ILE A 10 -9.91 24.67 -53.99
N ALA A 11 -8.89 24.37 -53.18
CA ALA A 11 -8.14 23.13 -53.27
C ALA A 11 -8.45 22.19 -52.08
N ALA A 12 -8.90 20.97 -52.37
CA ALA A 12 -9.10 19.93 -51.38
C ALA A 12 -7.77 19.25 -51.01
N VAL A 13 -7.36 19.32 -49.76
CA VAL A 13 -6.13 18.72 -49.23
C VAL A 13 -6.49 17.43 -48.50
N VAL A 14 -6.21 16.31 -49.15
CA VAL A 14 -6.48 14.96 -48.66
C VAL A 14 -5.25 14.38 -47.98
N LEU A 15 -5.38 13.95 -46.72
CA LEU A 15 -4.27 13.38 -45.93
C LEU A 15 -4.50 11.89 -45.69
N HIS A 16 -3.54 11.03 -46.06
CA HIS A 16 -3.63 9.58 -45.82
C HIS A 16 -2.30 8.98 -45.32
N ASP A 17 -2.37 7.86 -44.62
CA ASP A 17 -1.27 7.20 -43.90
C ASP A 17 -0.37 6.31 -44.79
N GLY A 18 -0.33 6.56 -46.10
CA GLY A 18 0.49 5.79 -47.04
C GLY A 18 -0.14 4.48 -47.54
N GLY A 19 -1.34 4.09 -47.08
CA GLY A 19 -2.11 2.96 -47.62
C GLY A 19 -2.68 3.15 -49.04
N GLY A 20 -2.29 4.22 -49.74
CA GLY A 20 -2.93 4.70 -50.97
C GLY A 20 -4.23 5.46 -50.70
N PHE A 21 -4.68 6.25 -51.68
CA PHE A 21 -6.05 6.77 -51.69
C PHE A 21 -6.97 5.60 -52.01
N ALA A 22 -7.69 5.09 -51.00
CA ALA A 22 -8.58 3.94 -51.17
C ALA A 22 -9.59 4.21 -52.29
N SER A 23 -9.97 3.18 -53.06
CA SER A 23 -11.04 3.32 -54.04
C SER A 23 -12.34 3.76 -53.34
N PRO A 24 -13.21 4.53 -54.00
CA PRO A 24 -14.53 4.88 -53.47
C PRO A 24 -15.28 3.65 -52.96
N GLN A 25 -15.74 3.70 -51.71
CA GLN A 25 -16.57 2.66 -51.10
C GLN A 25 -17.93 3.22 -50.74
N TRP A 26 -18.97 2.47 -51.09
CA TRP A 26 -20.36 2.84 -50.88
C TRP A 26 -21.06 1.76 -50.07
N ASP A 27 -22.00 2.14 -49.20
CA ASP A 27 -22.84 1.19 -48.49
C ASP A 27 -23.99 0.67 -49.38
N THR A 28 -24.80 -0.25 -48.84
CA THR A 28 -25.96 -0.82 -49.54
C THR A 28 -27.06 0.21 -49.87
N HIS A 29 -26.99 1.40 -49.27
CA HIS A 29 -27.91 2.51 -49.48
C HIS A 29 -27.31 3.63 -50.34
N GLY A 30 -26.12 3.42 -50.92
CA GLY A 30 -25.45 4.40 -51.77
C GLY A 30 -24.85 5.59 -51.01
N ARG A 31 -24.54 5.45 -49.72
CA ARG A 31 -23.79 6.45 -48.94
C ARG A 31 -22.30 6.18 -48.99
N ALA A 32 -21.50 7.25 -48.98
CA ALA A 32 -20.05 7.14 -48.92
C ALA A 32 -19.58 6.52 -47.58
N LEU A 33 -18.78 5.46 -47.67
CA LEU A 33 -18.16 4.80 -46.52
C LEU A 33 -16.74 5.31 -46.22
N ASN A 34 -16.11 5.95 -47.19
CA ASN A 34 -14.75 6.47 -47.09
C ASN A 34 -14.61 7.84 -47.76
N LEU A 35 -13.51 8.54 -47.47
CA LEU A 35 -13.24 9.88 -47.99
C LEU A 35 -13.28 9.96 -49.52
N ALA A 36 -12.80 8.91 -50.22
CA ALA A 36 -12.79 8.88 -51.67
C ALA A 36 -14.20 8.91 -52.28
N ALA A 37 -15.12 8.09 -51.75
CA ALA A 37 -16.53 8.16 -52.13
C ALA A 37 -17.15 9.51 -51.75
N GLY A 38 -16.84 10.04 -50.57
CA GLY A 38 -17.39 11.33 -50.12
C GLY A 38 -16.97 12.52 -51.02
N LEU A 39 -15.77 12.48 -51.59
CA LEU A 39 -15.28 13.48 -52.55
C LEU A 39 -15.97 13.35 -53.91
N GLU A 40 -16.13 12.14 -54.43
CA GLU A 40 -16.90 11.91 -55.66
C GLU A 40 -18.37 12.29 -55.49
N TRP A 41 -18.90 12.18 -54.27
CA TRP A 41 -20.29 12.48 -53.95
C TRP A 41 -20.62 13.98 -53.82
N GLN A 42 -19.63 14.88 -53.93
CA GLN A 42 -19.86 16.31 -53.76
C GLN A 42 -20.68 16.94 -54.91
N THR A 43 -21.69 17.74 -54.57
CA THR A 43 -22.48 18.57 -55.51
C THR A 43 -21.61 19.66 -56.14
N ARG A 44 -20.81 20.34 -55.32
CA ARG A 44 -19.73 21.24 -55.73
C ARG A 44 -18.40 20.49 -55.69
N GLN A 45 -17.81 20.21 -56.86
CA GLN A 45 -16.49 19.58 -56.95
C GLN A 45 -15.38 20.59 -56.62
N PRO A 46 -14.31 20.21 -55.89
CA PRO A 46 -13.17 21.10 -55.65
C PRO A 46 -12.39 21.36 -56.95
N ASP A 47 -11.84 22.56 -57.12
CA ASP A 47 -11.13 22.94 -58.36
C ASP A 47 -9.77 22.21 -58.50
N SER A 48 -9.25 21.69 -57.40
CA SER A 48 -8.11 20.76 -57.41
C SER A 48 -8.12 19.87 -56.17
N ILE A 49 -7.61 18.65 -56.33
CA ILE A 49 -7.42 17.69 -55.23
C ILE A 49 -5.92 17.47 -55.06
N ILE A 50 -5.42 17.77 -53.87
CA ILE A 50 -4.02 17.59 -53.46
C ILE A 50 -3.99 16.44 -52.47
N THR A 51 -3.42 15.31 -52.87
CA THR A 51 -3.25 14.14 -52.00
C THR A 51 -1.87 14.16 -51.36
N LEU A 52 -1.83 14.03 -50.03
CA LEU A 52 -0.63 14.00 -49.21
C LEU A 52 -0.58 12.68 -48.44
N GLY A 53 0.39 11.84 -48.79
CA GLY A 53 0.55 10.49 -48.25
C GLY A 53 1.93 10.25 -47.67
N ALA A 54 2.01 9.74 -46.44
CA ALA A 54 3.23 9.29 -45.79
C ALA A 54 2.91 8.24 -44.72
N GLY A 55 3.70 7.18 -44.66
CA GLY A 55 3.54 6.07 -43.70
C GLY A 55 3.60 6.47 -42.21
N SER A 56 3.94 7.73 -41.91
CA SER A 56 4.06 8.27 -40.55
C SER A 56 3.03 9.36 -40.23
N TYR A 57 2.02 9.58 -41.08
CA TYR A 57 0.97 10.56 -40.79
C TYR A 57 0.06 10.05 -39.67
N ALA A 58 0.00 10.78 -38.56
CA ALA A 58 -0.87 10.46 -37.43
C ALA A 58 -2.19 11.28 -37.42
N GLY A 59 -2.32 12.28 -38.30
CA GLY A 59 -3.50 13.14 -38.40
C GLY A 59 -3.21 14.51 -39.03
N PRO A 60 -4.20 15.43 -39.06
CA PRO A 60 -4.08 16.74 -39.71
C PRO A 60 -2.95 17.63 -39.18
N GLN A 61 -2.55 17.46 -37.92
CA GLN A 61 -1.47 18.22 -37.28
C GLN A 61 -0.11 18.09 -38.01
N ASP A 62 0.11 16.97 -38.69
CA ASP A 62 1.34 16.66 -39.41
C ASP A 62 1.40 17.32 -40.79
N LEU A 63 0.31 17.92 -41.28
CA LEU A 63 0.29 18.76 -42.48
C LEU A 63 1.34 19.89 -42.41
N SER A 64 1.68 20.34 -41.20
CA SER A 64 2.71 21.36 -40.98
C SER A 64 4.16 20.85 -41.01
N ARG A 65 4.37 19.53 -40.80
CA ARG A 65 5.70 18.90 -40.91
C ARG A 65 6.15 18.89 -42.38
N SER A 66 5.22 18.64 -43.31
CA SER A 66 5.51 18.75 -44.75
C SER A 66 5.83 20.19 -45.17
N LEU A 67 5.22 21.21 -44.54
CA LEU A 67 5.56 22.64 -44.77
C LEU A 67 6.98 23.01 -44.36
N ARG A 68 7.48 22.44 -43.26
CA ARG A 68 8.71 22.88 -42.57
C ARG A 68 9.94 22.02 -42.84
N SER A 69 9.76 20.81 -43.36
CA SER A 69 10.87 19.88 -43.42
C SER A 69 11.88 20.21 -44.53
N ARG A 70 13.07 20.63 -44.10
CA ARG A 70 14.34 20.35 -44.81
C ARG A 70 14.68 18.85 -44.86
N LEU A 71 13.77 17.93 -44.43
CA LEU A 71 13.89 16.46 -44.56
C LEU A 71 13.91 15.98 -46.04
N LEU A 72 13.81 16.91 -46.97
CA LEU A 72 13.94 16.71 -48.42
C LEU A 72 15.40 16.60 -48.91
N GLU A 73 16.38 16.55 -48.01
CA GLU A 73 17.77 16.21 -48.34
C GLU A 73 17.99 14.71 -48.58
N ASP A 74 17.09 13.84 -48.12
CA ASP A 74 17.20 12.41 -48.38
C ASP A 74 16.65 12.05 -49.78
N ARG A 75 17.43 12.45 -50.79
CA ARG A 75 17.16 12.34 -52.25
C ARG A 75 16.85 10.92 -52.75
N ARG A 76 16.96 9.86 -51.93
CA ARG A 76 17.00 8.46 -52.40
C ARG A 76 15.68 7.68 -52.27
N ALA A 77 14.73 8.08 -51.41
CA ALA A 77 13.50 7.30 -51.20
C ALA A 77 12.31 7.69 -52.10
N ALA A 78 12.27 8.92 -52.62
CA ALA A 78 11.10 9.47 -53.34
C ALA A 78 11.09 9.19 -54.86
N LYS A 79 11.45 7.97 -55.31
CA LYS A 79 11.64 7.65 -56.75
C LYS A 79 10.69 6.63 -57.38
N LYS A 80 9.63 6.20 -56.70
CA LYS A 80 8.49 5.45 -57.28
C LYS A 80 7.24 5.98 -56.58
N THR A 81 6.16 6.37 -57.25
CA THR A 81 5.44 5.62 -58.28
C THR A 81 4.66 6.60 -59.18
N LEU A 82 4.72 6.37 -60.49
CA LEU A 82 3.98 7.06 -61.53
C LEU A 82 2.98 6.02 -62.09
N THR A 83 1.68 6.27 -61.97
CA THR A 83 0.66 5.58 -62.77
C THR A 83 -0.49 6.55 -63.04
N THR A 84 -0.55 7.02 -64.28
CA THR A 84 -1.68 7.74 -64.87
C THR A 84 -2.75 6.72 -65.28
N GLY A 85 -3.91 6.74 -64.61
CA GLY A 85 -5.16 6.17 -65.11
C GLY A 85 -6.11 7.29 -65.58
N PRO A 86 -7.14 6.97 -66.38
CA PRO A 86 -8.03 7.96 -67.02
C PRO A 86 -8.97 8.58 -65.97
N GLY A 87 -8.47 9.60 -65.27
CA GLY A 87 -9.20 10.35 -64.23
C GLY A 87 -8.46 11.58 -63.66
N GLY A 88 -7.23 11.88 -64.09
CA GLY A 88 -6.62 13.19 -63.85
C GLY A 88 -6.20 13.52 -62.40
N VAL A 89 -5.95 12.54 -61.53
CA VAL A 89 -5.40 12.79 -60.18
C VAL A 89 -3.87 12.93 -60.25
N ASN A 90 -3.35 14.15 -60.09
CA ASN A 90 -1.91 14.43 -60.05
C ASN A 90 -1.34 14.22 -58.63
N VAL A 91 -0.94 12.98 -58.32
CA VAL A 91 -0.17 12.66 -57.10
C VAL A 91 1.23 13.27 -57.22
N THR A 92 1.53 14.33 -56.46
CA THR A 92 2.81 15.04 -56.52
C THR A 92 3.64 14.85 -55.25
N SER A 93 4.97 15.02 -55.38
CA SER A 93 5.91 14.95 -54.26
C SER A 93 5.62 16.04 -53.20
N LEU A 94 4.95 15.61 -52.13
CA LEU A 94 4.65 16.17 -50.79
C LEU A 94 4.52 17.69 -50.55
N TRP A 95 5.32 18.56 -51.17
CA TRP A 95 5.22 20.01 -50.97
C TRP A 95 5.97 20.79 -52.06
N ARG A 96 7.11 20.28 -52.55
CA ARG A 96 7.92 20.92 -53.62
C ARG A 96 7.17 21.11 -54.95
N GLY A 97 6.15 20.28 -55.23
CA GLY A 97 5.27 20.47 -56.38
C GLY A 97 4.31 21.65 -56.17
N LEU A 98 3.79 21.78 -54.95
CA LEU A 98 2.93 22.89 -54.54
C LEU A 98 3.72 24.21 -54.52
N GLU A 99 4.90 24.23 -53.88
CA GLU A 99 5.81 25.37 -53.78
C GLU A 99 6.28 25.87 -55.15
N ARG A 100 6.58 24.97 -56.11
CA ARG A 100 6.97 25.36 -57.48
C ARG A 100 5.80 25.81 -58.35
N GLN A 101 4.57 25.35 -58.08
CA GLN A 101 3.38 25.81 -58.81
C GLN A 101 2.83 27.13 -58.24
N LEU A 102 3.28 27.56 -57.07
CA LEU A 102 2.83 28.75 -56.33
C LEU A 102 3.89 29.87 -56.32
N GLY A 103 4.56 30.14 -57.45
CA GLY A 103 5.59 31.19 -57.56
C GLY A 103 5.13 32.55 -56.98
N ASP A 104 6.06 33.23 -56.30
CA ASP A 104 5.92 34.53 -55.62
C ASP A 104 4.86 34.60 -54.51
N GLY A 105 5.13 33.89 -53.40
CA GLY A 105 4.31 33.92 -52.19
C GLY A 105 3.07 33.02 -52.28
N PHE A 106 2.41 32.75 -51.15
CA PHE A 106 1.25 31.87 -51.05
C PHE A 106 -0.01 32.34 -51.85
N SER A 107 0.14 33.34 -52.72
CA SER A 107 -0.90 34.04 -53.45
C SER A 107 -0.54 34.05 -54.95
N ALA A 108 -1.07 33.08 -55.70
CA ALA A 108 -1.28 33.21 -57.15
C ALA A 108 -2.22 32.14 -57.76
N LYS A 109 -2.40 30.94 -57.16
CA LYS A 109 -3.20 29.85 -57.79
C LYS A 109 -4.45 29.38 -57.04
N TYR A 110 -4.47 29.34 -55.71
CA TYR A 110 -5.63 28.93 -54.90
C TYR A 110 -5.88 29.92 -53.77
N GLN A 111 -7.15 30.28 -53.54
CA GLN A 111 -7.53 31.26 -52.52
C GLN A 111 -7.85 30.56 -51.17
N TRP A 112 -8.41 29.35 -51.23
CA TRP A 112 -8.85 28.58 -50.06
C TRP A 112 -8.40 27.11 -50.11
N LEU A 113 -8.15 26.53 -48.93
CA LEU A 113 -7.75 25.14 -48.72
C LEU A 113 -8.84 24.43 -47.90
N TRP A 114 -9.36 23.32 -48.42
CA TRP A 114 -10.31 22.46 -47.71
C TRP A 114 -9.60 21.22 -47.16
N ILE A 115 -9.47 21.11 -45.84
CA ILE A 115 -8.67 20.08 -45.18
C ILE A 115 -9.52 18.85 -44.87
N LEU A 116 -9.13 17.71 -45.43
CA LEU A 116 -9.83 16.44 -45.32
C LEU A 116 -8.88 15.29 -44.93
N PRO A 117 -8.80 14.95 -43.64
CA PRO A 117 -8.10 13.74 -43.18
C PRO A 117 -8.80 12.46 -43.63
N ALA A 118 -8.06 11.34 -43.71
CA ALA A 118 -8.58 10.04 -44.20
C ALA A 118 -9.80 9.51 -43.43
N ASP A 119 -9.98 9.88 -42.17
CA ASP A 119 -11.12 9.49 -41.31
C ASP A 119 -12.33 10.44 -41.44
N ALA A 120 -12.28 11.41 -42.34
CA ALA A 120 -13.34 12.38 -42.61
C ALA A 120 -14.07 12.04 -43.91
N VAL A 121 -15.37 11.75 -43.85
CA VAL A 121 -16.23 11.48 -45.00
C VAL A 121 -17.21 12.65 -45.15
N PRO A 122 -17.01 13.56 -46.12
CA PRO A 122 -17.90 14.71 -46.29
C PRO A 122 -19.27 14.31 -46.87
N GLU A 123 -20.34 14.99 -46.43
CA GLU A 123 -21.69 14.86 -47.00
C GLU A 123 -21.78 15.55 -48.37
N PRO A 124 -22.71 15.17 -49.26
CA PRO A 124 -22.72 15.60 -50.66
C PRO A 124 -22.74 17.11 -50.87
N GLU A 125 -23.41 17.87 -50.00
CA GLU A 125 -23.53 19.34 -50.14
C GLU A 125 -22.49 20.10 -49.30
N ALA A 126 -21.54 19.41 -48.66
CA ALA A 126 -20.66 20.03 -47.66
C ALA A 126 -19.80 21.16 -48.22
N LEU A 127 -19.20 20.99 -49.41
CA LEU A 127 -18.36 22.04 -50.00
C LEU A 127 -19.17 23.23 -50.51
N GLU A 128 -20.37 22.97 -51.07
CA GLU A 128 -21.28 24.00 -51.56
C GLU A 128 -21.72 24.92 -50.42
N HIS A 129 -22.20 24.34 -49.31
CA HIS A 129 -22.60 25.10 -48.12
C HIS A 129 -21.44 25.88 -47.49
N LEU A 130 -20.22 25.31 -47.44
CA LEU A 130 -19.04 26.01 -46.94
C LEU A 130 -18.66 27.21 -47.83
N GLU A 131 -18.79 27.09 -49.16
CA GLU A 131 -18.55 28.17 -50.11
C GLU A 131 -19.63 29.25 -50.00
N GLU A 132 -20.91 28.87 -49.97
CA GLU A 132 -22.04 29.79 -49.78
C GLU A 132 -21.92 30.59 -48.47
N ARG A 133 -21.42 29.96 -47.41
CA ARG A 133 -21.22 30.64 -46.12
C ARG A 133 -20.28 31.82 -46.24
N LEU A 134 -19.25 31.76 -47.10
CA LEU A 134 -18.33 32.88 -47.30
C LEU A 134 -19.03 34.12 -47.87
N PHE A 135 -20.11 33.94 -48.62
CA PHE A 135 -20.86 35.02 -49.26
C PHE A 135 -22.07 35.51 -48.45
N THR A 136 -22.52 34.76 -47.44
CA THR A 136 -23.82 34.99 -46.75
C THR A 136 -23.72 35.56 -45.33
N VAL A 137 -22.52 35.80 -44.78
CA VAL A 137 -22.33 36.35 -43.42
C VAL A 137 -22.88 37.79 -43.31
N LYS A 138 -24.12 37.95 -42.84
CA LYS A 138 -25.00 39.14 -42.91
C LYS A 138 -24.46 40.54 -42.50
N ASP A 139 -23.26 40.70 -41.95
CA ASP A 139 -22.70 42.03 -41.62
C ASP A 139 -21.69 42.50 -42.69
N GLU A 140 -22.10 43.50 -43.50
CA GLU A 140 -21.29 44.15 -44.56
C GLU A 140 -19.91 44.65 -44.08
N ASP A 141 -19.80 45.10 -42.81
CA ASP A 141 -18.54 45.56 -42.21
C ASP A 141 -17.62 44.42 -41.74
N THR A 142 -18.11 43.17 -41.67
CA THR A 142 -17.43 42.05 -41.01
C THR A 142 -17.06 40.89 -41.96
N HIS A 143 -17.54 40.93 -43.22
CA HIS A 143 -17.26 39.89 -44.23
C HIS A 143 -15.76 39.70 -44.54
N GLN A 144 -14.94 40.75 -44.44
CA GLN A 144 -13.52 40.68 -44.82
C GLN A 144 -12.65 39.89 -43.82
N ASP A 145 -13.14 39.69 -42.59
CA ASP A 145 -12.41 39.09 -41.48
C ASP A 145 -12.57 37.56 -41.37
N VAL A 146 -13.52 36.96 -42.10
CA VAL A 146 -13.76 35.51 -42.07
C VAL A 146 -12.70 34.80 -42.92
N GLU A 147 -11.77 34.10 -42.27
CA GLU A 147 -10.68 33.38 -42.95
C GLU A 147 -10.66 31.87 -42.64
N VAL A 148 -11.54 31.41 -41.75
CA VAL A 148 -11.70 29.99 -41.40
C VAL A 148 -13.19 29.66 -41.27
N VAL A 149 -13.65 28.67 -42.02
CA VAL A 149 -14.99 28.09 -41.92
C VAL A 149 -14.88 26.59 -41.63
N GLY A 150 -15.68 26.06 -40.73
CA GLY A 150 -15.68 24.62 -40.43
C GLY A 150 -17.05 23.99 -40.62
N ALA A 151 -17.06 22.72 -41.01
CA ALA A 151 -18.24 21.89 -41.05
C ALA A 151 -18.55 21.27 -39.67
N LYS A 152 -19.83 20.96 -39.43
CA LYS A 152 -20.25 20.08 -38.33
C LYS A 152 -19.71 18.67 -38.53
N GLN A 153 -19.50 17.96 -37.43
CA GLN A 153 -19.02 16.57 -37.47
C GLN A 153 -20.09 15.62 -36.96
N TRP A 154 -20.36 14.57 -37.74
CA TRP A 154 -21.23 13.47 -37.37
C TRP A 154 -20.43 12.19 -37.09
N ILE A 155 -21.03 11.26 -36.36
CA ILE A 155 -20.45 9.93 -36.13
C ILE A 155 -20.63 9.08 -37.40
N ALA A 156 -19.54 8.52 -37.93
CA ALA A 156 -19.60 7.59 -39.06
C ALA A 156 -20.11 6.21 -38.63
N GLY A 157 -20.84 5.53 -39.53
CA GLY A 157 -21.35 4.16 -39.31
C GLY A 157 -22.68 4.06 -38.55
N ILE A 158 -23.33 5.20 -38.26
CA ILE A 158 -24.69 5.26 -37.70
C ILE A 158 -25.60 5.88 -38.75
N GLU A 159 -26.79 5.31 -38.96
CA GLU A 159 -27.73 5.81 -39.97
C GLU A 159 -28.28 7.19 -39.63
N GLU A 160 -28.60 7.42 -38.35
CA GLU A 160 -29.07 8.71 -37.85
C GLU A 160 -27.90 9.69 -37.66
N PRO A 161 -28.06 10.97 -38.06
CA PRO A 161 -27.03 11.99 -37.87
C PRO A 161 -26.85 12.27 -36.37
N ARG A 162 -25.76 11.77 -35.81
CA ARG A 162 -25.37 12.03 -34.41
C ARG A 162 -24.16 12.94 -34.37
N LEU A 163 -24.26 14.04 -33.64
CA LEU A 163 -23.24 15.04 -33.50
C LEU A 163 -22.04 14.51 -32.72
N LEU A 164 -20.88 14.64 -33.35
CA LEU A 164 -19.58 14.46 -32.73
C LEU A 164 -19.01 15.82 -32.29
N ASN A 165 -19.18 16.86 -33.10
CA ASN A 165 -18.61 18.18 -32.84
C ASN A 165 -19.37 19.27 -33.63
N ALA A 166 -19.77 20.35 -32.96
CA ALA A 166 -20.33 21.56 -33.57
C ALA A 166 -19.57 22.81 -33.08
N GLY A 167 -18.24 22.77 -33.14
CA GLY A 167 -17.33 23.79 -32.65
C GLY A 167 -16.40 23.29 -31.54
N LEU A 168 -15.20 23.86 -31.49
CA LEU A 168 -14.20 23.58 -30.47
C LEU A 168 -14.06 24.78 -29.54
N TRP A 169 -14.02 24.51 -28.24
CA TRP A 169 -13.77 25.52 -27.24
C TRP A 169 -12.59 25.14 -26.36
N THR A 170 -11.80 26.13 -25.97
CA THR A 170 -10.67 25.95 -25.07
C THR A 170 -11.01 26.45 -23.69
N ALA A 171 -10.92 25.58 -22.68
CA ALA A 171 -11.07 25.97 -21.28
C ALA A 171 -9.81 26.70 -20.77
N ARG A 172 -9.94 27.44 -19.67
CA ARG A 172 -8.79 28.06 -18.96
C ARG A 172 -7.72 27.05 -18.49
N SER A 173 -8.10 25.78 -18.33
CA SER A 173 -7.17 24.68 -18.05
C SER A 173 -6.31 24.27 -19.25
N GLY A 174 -6.53 24.85 -20.43
CA GLY A 174 -5.93 24.44 -21.70
C GLY A 174 -6.59 23.21 -22.33
N GLU A 175 -7.69 22.71 -21.76
CA GLU A 175 -8.46 21.60 -22.30
C GLU A 175 -9.30 22.04 -23.49
N VAL A 176 -9.36 21.21 -24.53
CA VAL A 176 -10.21 21.45 -25.70
C VAL A 176 -11.43 20.55 -25.58
N VAL A 177 -12.61 21.14 -25.61
CA VAL A 177 -13.90 20.46 -25.45
C VAL A 177 -14.89 20.91 -26.52
N THR A 178 -15.84 20.03 -26.84
CA THR A 178 -17.01 20.34 -27.68
C THR A 178 -18.19 20.64 -26.76
N LEU A 179 -18.98 21.67 -27.05
CA LEU A 179 -20.21 21.98 -26.30
C LEU A 179 -21.42 21.22 -26.86
N THR A 180 -21.20 19.97 -27.27
CA THR A 180 -22.22 19.03 -27.79
C THR A 180 -22.27 17.83 -26.86
N GLU A 181 -23.47 17.30 -26.61
CA GLU A 181 -23.62 16.13 -25.76
C GLU A 181 -23.11 14.86 -26.48
N PRO A 182 -22.58 13.86 -25.76
CA PRO A 182 -22.13 12.62 -26.38
C PRO A 182 -23.27 11.91 -27.12
N LYS A 183 -23.04 11.58 -28.40
CA LYS A 183 -24.01 10.88 -29.27
C LYS A 183 -25.37 11.60 -29.40
N GLU A 184 -25.37 12.93 -29.22
CA GLU A 184 -26.54 13.80 -29.39
C GLU A 184 -27.07 13.74 -30.83
N PHE A 185 -28.38 13.68 -31.03
CA PHE A 185 -28.96 13.74 -32.38
C PHE A 185 -28.86 15.16 -32.94
N ASP A 186 -28.57 15.29 -34.23
CA ASP A 186 -28.64 16.59 -34.92
C ASP A 186 -30.10 16.91 -35.29
N GLN A 187 -30.71 17.82 -34.53
CA GLN A 187 -32.07 18.33 -34.72
C GLN A 187 -32.07 19.82 -35.12
N GLY A 188 -30.92 20.35 -35.56
CA GLY A 188 -30.75 21.78 -35.88
C GLY A 188 -30.57 22.70 -34.66
N GLN A 189 -30.32 22.12 -33.48
CA GLN A 189 -30.19 22.87 -32.22
C GLN A 189 -28.95 23.78 -32.16
N TYR A 190 -27.98 23.58 -33.05
CA TYR A 190 -26.76 24.39 -33.15
C TYR A 190 -26.74 25.30 -34.38
N ASP A 191 -27.84 25.40 -35.13
CA ASP A 191 -27.90 26.14 -36.40
C ASP A 191 -27.87 27.66 -36.22
N GLY A 192 -28.18 28.15 -35.01
CA GLY A 192 -28.06 29.56 -34.66
C GLY A 192 -26.67 30.01 -34.19
N ARG A 193 -25.64 29.14 -34.21
CA ARG A 193 -24.27 29.47 -33.80
C ARG A 193 -23.42 29.87 -35.01
N ASP A 194 -23.34 31.17 -35.27
CA ASP A 194 -22.56 31.68 -36.40
C ASP A 194 -21.04 31.72 -36.10
N GLU A 195 -20.62 32.33 -34.99
CA GLU A 195 -19.19 32.44 -34.63
C GLU A 195 -18.80 31.47 -33.50
N VAL A 196 -17.73 30.68 -33.72
CA VAL A 196 -17.22 29.70 -32.73
C VAL A 196 -15.73 29.90 -32.45
N PRO A 197 -15.20 29.66 -31.23
CA PRO A 197 -13.80 29.91 -30.88
C PRO A 197 -12.75 29.07 -31.63
N ALA A 198 -13.15 27.94 -32.19
CA ALA A 198 -12.35 27.13 -33.10
C ALA A 198 -13.26 26.13 -33.82
N VAL A 199 -12.78 25.60 -34.94
CA VAL A 199 -13.41 24.49 -35.67
C VAL A 199 -12.39 23.36 -35.79
N SER A 200 -12.87 22.12 -35.92
CA SER A 200 -11.97 20.97 -36.08
C SER A 200 -11.34 20.96 -37.47
N ALA A 201 -10.15 20.37 -37.60
CA ALA A 201 -9.44 20.28 -38.87
C ALA A 201 -10.10 19.34 -39.89
N HIS A 202 -11.05 18.49 -39.47
CA HIS A 202 -11.76 17.57 -40.38
C HIS A 202 -12.95 18.33 -41.00
N GLY A 203 -12.80 18.75 -42.25
CA GLY A 203 -13.77 19.60 -42.95
C GLY A 203 -13.54 21.10 -42.77
N MET A 204 -12.32 21.53 -42.44
CA MET A 204 -11.97 22.95 -42.29
C MET A 204 -11.66 23.58 -43.65
N LEU A 205 -12.33 24.68 -43.99
CA LEU A 205 -12.01 25.54 -45.12
C LEU A 205 -11.23 26.78 -44.60
N VAL A 206 -9.97 26.92 -45.02
CA VAL A 206 -9.07 27.98 -44.53
C VAL A 206 -8.44 28.76 -45.67
N ARG A 207 -8.29 30.08 -45.51
CA ARG A 207 -7.59 30.93 -46.48
C ARG A 207 -6.13 30.48 -46.61
N ALA A 208 -5.66 30.26 -47.83
CA ALA A 208 -4.34 29.66 -48.08
C ALA A 208 -3.20 30.51 -47.49
N SER A 209 -3.25 31.83 -47.68
CA SER A 209 -2.28 32.80 -47.13
C SER A 209 -2.30 32.83 -45.60
N LEU A 210 -3.49 32.82 -45.01
CA LEU A 210 -3.83 32.36 -43.65
C LEU A 210 -2.88 31.29 -43.10
N PHE A 211 -3.11 30.10 -43.64
CA PHE A 211 -2.49 28.86 -43.19
C PHE A 211 -0.96 28.87 -43.35
N GLY A 212 -0.47 29.43 -44.47
CA GLY A 212 0.95 29.55 -44.77
C GLY A 212 1.71 30.44 -43.77
N ASP A 213 1.22 31.64 -43.50
CA ASP A 213 1.91 32.60 -42.64
C ASP A 213 1.95 32.18 -41.17
N LEU A 214 0.87 31.58 -40.68
CA LEU A 214 0.86 31.02 -39.33
C LEU A 214 1.75 29.75 -39.24
N GLY A 215 2.30 29.25 -40.35
CA GLY A 215 3.15 28.06 -40.39
C GLY A 215 2.38 26.76 -40.09
N GLY A 216 1.08 26.73 -40.43
CA GLY A 216 0.18 25.59 -40.27
C GLY A 216 -0.06 25.12 -38.83
N PHE A 217 -0.58 23.90 -38.70
CA PHE A 217 -0.84 23.25 -37.40
C PHE A 217 0.44 22.98 -36.59
N SER A 218 0.30 22.64 -35.30
CA SER A 218 1.43 22.19 -34.48
C SER A 218 1.43 20.66 -34.39
N PRO A 219 2.50 19.97 -34.83
CA PRO A 219 2.54 18.51 -34.80
C PRO A 219 2.86 17.94 -33.41
N ALA A 220 3.05 18.81 -32.42
CA ALA A 220 3.26 18.43 -31.03
C ALA A 220 1.93 18.31 -30.25
N LEU A 221 0.80 18.57 -30.90
CA LEU A 221 -0.54 18.54 -30.32
C LEU A 221 -1.40 17.48 -31.03
N GLU A 222 -2.37 16.94 -30.30
CA GLU A 222 -3.47 16.12 -30.82
C GLU A 222 -4.29 16.93 -31.87
N PRO A 223 -4.89 16.30 -32.90
CA PRO A 223 -5.65 16.95 -33.98
C PRO A 223 -6.57 18.11 -33.58
N ASP A 224 -7.49 17.91 -32.65
CA ASP A 224 -8.45 18.94 -32.22
C ASP A 224 -7.75 20.03 -31.38
N TYR A 225 -6.72 19.66 -30.60
CA TYR A 225 -5.86 20.65 -29.93
C TYR A 225 -5.03 21.48 -30.91
N ALA A 226 -4.54 20.88 -31.99
CA ALA A 226 -3.78 21.56 -33.03
C ALA A 226 -4.67 22.53 -33.82
N ALA A 227 -5.90 22.13 -34.13
CA ALA A 227 -6.91 22.97 -34.77
C ALA A 227 -7.31 24.16 -33.89
N ALA A 228 -7.62 23.91 -32.61
CA ALA A 228 -7.96 24.97 -31.65
C ALA A 228 -6.80 25.94 -31.42
N GLU A 229 -5.56 25.44 -31.34
CA GLU A 229 -4.37 26.29 -31.21
C GLU A 229 -4.14 27.15 -32.45
N PHE A 230 -4.37 26.62 -33.65
CA PHE A 230 -4.30 27.34 -34.91
C PHE A 230 -5.38 28.43 -35.01
N CYS A 231 -6.65 28.11 -34.75
CA CYS A 231 -7.75 29.09 -34.73
C CYS A 231 -7.51 30.19 -33.70
N ALA A 232 -6.93 29.87 -32.53
CA ALA A 232 -6.53 30.87 -31.54
C ALA A 232 -5.40 31.77 -32.04
N ARG A 233 -4.44 31.26 -32.83
CA ARG A 233 -3.41 32.11 -33.47
C ARG A 233 -3.98 32.97 -34.58
N ALA A 234 -4.94 32.45 -35.35
CA ALA A 234 -5.64 33.19 -36.39
C ALA A 234 -6.43 34.38 -35.79
N ARG A 235 -7.16 34.15 -34.70
CA ARG A 235 -7.85 35.23 -33.97
C ARG A 235 -6.93 36.29 -33.40
N GLU A 236 -5.74 35.90 -32.94
CA GLU A 236 -4.77 36.88 -32.44
C GLU A 236 -4.26 37.84 -33.51
N VAL A 237 -4.40 37.50 -34.80
CA VAL A 237 -4.03 38.34 -35.93
C VAL A 237 -5.24 38.95 -36.65
N GLY A 238 -6.44 38.86 -36.05
CA GLY A 238 -7.67 39.49 -36.54
C GLY A 238 -8.63 38.57 -37.30
N ALA A 239 -8.23 37.34 -37.63
CA ALA A 239 -9.08 36.43 -38.40
C ALA A 239 -10.21 35.81 -37.54
N ARG A 240 -11.43 35.79 -38.08
CA ARG A 240 -12.60 35.16 -37.46
C ARG A 240 -12.79 33.73 -37.93
N THR A 241 -13.35 32.90 -37.07
CA THR A 241 -13.67 31.50 -37.38
C THR A 241 -15.16 31.23 -37.21
N VAL A 242 -15.80 30.75 -38.27
CA VAL A 242 -17.25 30.56 -38.40
C VAL A 242 -17.56 29.07 -38.53
N LEU A 243 -18.67 28.62 -37.94
CA LEU A 243 -19.20 27.27 -38.17
C LEU A 243 -20.30 27.37 -39.22
N GLU A 244 -20.27 26.50 -40.24
CA GLU A 244 -21.40 26.34 -41.16
C GLU A 244 -22.27 25.18 -40.69
N PRO A 245 -23.50 25.43 -40.20
CA PRO A 245 -24.34 24.39 -39.64
C PRO A 245 -24.95 23.43 -40.65
N THR A 246 -25.08 23.79 -41.93
CA THR A 246 -25.63 22.86 -42.96
C THR A 246 -24.54 21.97 -43.57
N ALA A 247 -23.27 22.36 -43.49
CA ALA A 247 -22.14 21.55 -43.93
C ALA A 247 -21.80 20.47 -42.87
N ALA A 248 -21.82 19.20 -43.27
CA ALA A 248 -21.54 18.08 -42.37
C ALA A 248 -20.45 17.13 -42.91
N VAL A 249 -19.67 16.57 -41.99
CA VAL A 249 -18.62 15.58 -42.25
C VAL A 249 -18.76 14.43 -41.25
N ARG A 250 -18.92 13.20 -41.74
CA ARG A 250 -18.91 11.99 -40.91
C ARG A 250 -17.48 11.63 -40.55
N ARG A 251 -17.19 11.54 -39.25
CA ARG A 251 -15.90 11.11 -38.71
C ARG A 251 -16.06 9.78 -38.01
N VAL A 252 -15.16 8.84 -38.27
CA VAL A 252 -15.12 7.58 -37.52
C VAL A 252 -14.83 7.89 -36.06
N GLU A 253 -15.81 7.66 -35.19
CA GLU A 253 -15.67 7.95 -33.77
C GLU A 253 -14.50 7.12 -33.20
N PRO A 254 -13.47 7.76 -32.59
CA PRO A 254 -12.51 7.00 -31.81
C PRO A 254 -13.27 6.34 -30.66
N ALA A 255 -13.01 5.06 -30.41
CA ALA A 255 -13.74 4.19 -29.46
C ALA A 255 -13.73 4.65 -27.97
N GLN A 256 -13.37 5.89 -27.68
CA GLN A 256 -12.96 6.38 -26.37
C GLN A 256 -13.95 7.35 -25.72
N ARG A 257 -14.96 7.86 -26.44
CA ARG A 257 -15.99 8.76 -25.88
C ARG A 257 -17.11 8.05 -25.12
N GLU A 258 -17.10 6.72 -25.03
CA GLU A 258 -18.12 5.92 -24.32
C GLU A 258 -17.95 5.85 -22.79
N MET A 259 -17.16 6.75 -22.19
CA MET A 259 -16.63 6.54 -20.85
C MET A 259 -16.49 7.79 -19.98
N VAL A 260 -17.47 8.70 -20.01
CA VAL A 260 -17.45 9.89 -19.14
C VAL A 260 -18.33 9.69 -17.90
N HIS A 261 -17.74 9.13 -16.84
CA HIS A 261 -18.37 9.10 -15.51
C HIS A 261 -18.50 10.48 -14.85
N ARG A 262 -19.49 10.62 -13.94
CA ARG A 262 -19.78 11.82 -13.12
C ARG A 262 -18.56 12.53 -12.53
N LEU A 263 -17.53 11.77 -12.15
CA LEU A 263 -16.26 12.27 -11.57
C LEU A 263 -15.07 12.17 -12.54
N ALA A 264 -15.16 11.33 -13.58
CA ALA A 264 -14.05 10.97 -14.46
C ALA A 264 -13.73 12.05 -15.51
N GLY A 265 -14.73 12.76 -16.06
CA GLY A 265 -14.48 13.73 -17.13
C GLY A 265 -13.48 14.85 -16.79
N ALA A 266 -13.26 15.11 -15.49
CA ALA A 266 -12.25 16.06 -15.01
C ALA A 266 -10.88 15.43 -14.71
N LEU A 267 -10.90 14.18 -14.25
CA LEU A 267 -9.73 13.50 -13.71
C LEU A 267 -9.03 12.66 -14.79
N LEU A 268 -9.78 12.13 -15.76
CA LEU A 268 -9.31 11.23 -16.82
C LEU A 268 -9.31 11.94 -18.18
N LEU A 269 -8.15 11.96 -18.83
CA LEU A 269 -8.01 12.32 -20.24
C LEU A 269 -7.08 11.32 -20.94
N PRO A 270 -7.31 11.00 -22.22
CA PRO A 270 -6.37 10.21 -23.01
C PRO A 270 -4.94 10.78 -22.97
N GLU A 271 -3.95 9.93 -23.19
CA GLU A 271 -2.53 10.31 -23.13
C GLU A 271 -2.22 11.55 -23.98
N ASP A 272 -2.67 11.54 -25.24
CA ASP A 272 -2.39 12.60 -26.20
C ASP A 272 -3.15 13.90 -25.89
N HIS A 273 -4.39 13.80 -25.40
CA HIS A 273 -5.16 14.96 -24.94
C HIS A 273 -4.53 15.58 -23.70
N ARG A 274 -4.12 14.76 -22.72
CA ARG A 274 -3.47 15.25 -21.50
C ARG A 274 -2.17 15.95 -21.86
N ARG A 275 -1.30 15.34 -22.66
CA ARG A 275 -0.03 15.95 -23.12
C ARG A 275 -0.29 17.28 -23.84
N SER A 276 -1.28 17.32 -24.72
CA SER A 276 -1.65 18.52 -25.48
C SER A 276 -2.21 19.62 -24.58
N GLN A 277 -3.07 19.29 -23.62
CA GLN A 277 -3.58 20.22 -22.61
C GLN A 277 -2.43 20.89 -21.83
N ILE A 278 -1.46 20.09 -21.35
CA ILE A 278 -0.29 20.62 -20.63
C ILE A 278 0.52 21.58 -21.50
N ARG A 279 0.82 21.17 -22.74
CA ARG A 279 1.62 21.97 -23.68
C ARG A 279 0.89 23.26 -24.07
N THR A 280 -0.39 23.20 -24.40
CA THR A 280 -1.21 24.37 -24.74
C THR A 280 -1.28 25.35 -23.57
N ARG A 281 -1.51 24.87 -22.35
CA ARG A 281 -1.55 25.74 -21.16
C ARG A 281 -0.20 26.40 -20.87
N LEU A 282 0.90 25.64 -20.91
CA LEU A 282 2.24 26.16 -20.66
C LEU A 282 2.74 27.09 -21.78
N THR A 283 2.24 26.95 -23.01
CA THR A 283 2.63 27.82 -24.13
C THR A 283 1.89 29.15 -24.14
N GLN A 284 0.63 29.16 -23.70
CA GLN A 284 -0.19 30.37 -23.60
C GLN A 284 0.12 31.21 -22.34
N ALA A 285 0.73 30.63 -21.31
CA ALA A 285 1.10 31.35 -20.09
C ALA A 285 2.13 32.49 -20.33
N PRO A 286 2.05 33.62 -19.64
CA PRO A 286 3.11 34.62 -19.67
C PRO A 286 4.41 34.02 -19.10
N TRP A 287 5.57 34.50 -19.57
CA TRP A 287 6.86 33.88 -19.23
C TRP A 287 7.12 33.72 -17.71
N PRO A 288 6.77 34.67 -16.82
CA PRO A 288 7.02 34.53 -15.38
C PRO A 288 6.12 33.45 -14.75
N ALA A 289 4.96 33.19 -15.36
CA ALA A 289 4.01 32.20 -14.86
C ALA A 289 4.33 30.76 -15.29
N VAL A 290 5.31 30.54 -16.17
CA VAL A 290 5.61 29.20 -16.71
C VAL A 290 6.12 28.26 -15.62
N VAL A 291 7.14 28.69 -14.87
CA VAL A 291 7.73 27.89 -13.79
C VAL A 291 6.70 27.57 -12.69
N PRO A 292 5.96 28.55 -12.11
CA PRO A 292 4.97 28.24 -11.09
C PRO A 292 3.82 27.38 -11.65
N LEU A 293 3.40 27.59 -12.91
CA LEU A 293 2.37 26.76 -13.53
C LEU A 293 2.88 25.34 -13.79
N TRP A 294 4.13 25.16 -14.18
CA TRP A 294 4.75 23.84 -14.36
C TRP A 294 4.78 23.05 -13.04
N VAL A 295 5.17 23.69 -11.93
CA VAL A 295 5.11 23.09 -10.59
C VAL A 295 3.67 22.78 -10.19
N LEU A 296 2.74 23.72 -10.39
CA LEU A 296 1.32 23.52 -10.06
C LEU A 296 0.69 22.38 -10.88
N MET A 297 1.18 22.12 -12.10
CA MET A 297 0.71 21.00 -12.91
C MET A 297 1.20 19.63 -12.42
N TRP A 298 2.38 19.56 -11.81
CA TRP A 298 2.83 18.37 -11.06
C TRP A 298 1.95 18.14 -9.82
N VAL A 299 1.72 19.19 -9.03
CA VAL A 299 0.82 19.12 -7.85
C VAL A 299 -0.58 18.68 -8.29
N ALA A 300 -1.11 19.26 -9.37
CA ALA A 300 -2.41 18.85 -9.90
C ALA A 300 -2.41 17.40 -10.43
N ALA A 301 -1.31 16.92 -11.01
CA ALA A 301 -1.20 15.52 -11.42
C ALA A 301 -1.25 14.58 -10.20
N LEU A 302 -0.50 14.89 -9.15
CA LEU A 302 -0.49 14.13 -7.90
C LEU A 302 -1.87 14.15 -7.22
N LEU A 303 -2.51 15.32 -7.11
CA LEU A 303 -3.87 15.45 -6.57
C LEU A 303 -4.90 14.66 -7.38
N ARG A 304 -4.77 14.61 -8.72
CA ARG A 304 -5.62 13.75 -9.57
C ARG A 304 -5.37 12.27 -9.32
N THR A 305 -4.12 11.86 -9.13
CA THR A 305 -3.80 10.46 -8.79
C THR A 305 -4.42 10.06 -7.46
N VAL A 306 -4.29 10.91 -6.43
CA VAL A 306 -4.94 10.70 -5.13
C VAL A 306 -6.46 10.66 -5.27
N ALA A 307 -7.04 11.60 -6.02
CA ALA A 307 -8.48 11.61 -6.29
C ALA A 307 -8.95 10.34 -7.02
N LEU A 308 -8.16 9.82 -7.97
CA LEU A 308 -8.48 8.60 -8.70
C LEU A 308 -8.29 7.33 -7.84
N PHE A 309 -7.34 7.33 -6.91
CA PHE A 309 -7.21 6.28 -5.90
C PHE A 309 -8.44 6.27 -4.99
N ALA A 310 -8.87 7.45 -4.55
CA ALA A 310 -10.13 7.63 -3.82
C ALA A 310 -11.34 7.19 -4.65
N CYS A 311 -11.36 7.42 -5.97
CA CYS A 311 -12.42 6.93 -6.87
C CYS A 311 -12.26 5.46 -7.31
N LYS A 312 -11.38 4.69 -6.67
CA LYS A 312 -11.13 3.25 -6.94
C LYS A 312 -10.55 2.91 -8.30
N ALA A 313 -9.88 3.86 -8.96
CA ALA A 313 -9.24 3.67 -10.25
C ALA A 313 -7.71 3.92 -10.16
N PRO A 314 -6.94 3.05 -9.46
CA PRO A 314 -5.51 3.25 -9.25
C PRO A 314 -4.70 3.22 -10.56
N ASP A 315 -5.05 2.32 -11.48
CA ASP A 315 -4.42 2.26 -12.82
C ASP A 315 -4.62 3.57 -13.59
N ALA A 316 -5.83 4.12 -13.50
CA ALA A 316 -6.16 5.38 -14.13
C ALA A 316 -5.38 6.54 -13.48
N GLY A 317 -5.26 6.53 -12.14
CA GLY A 317 -4.46 7.49 -11.39
C GLY A 317 -2.98 7.50 -11.78
N LEU A 318 -2.37 6.31 -11.90
CA LEU A 318 -0.98 6.14 -12.33
C LEU A 318 -0.80 6.48 -13.81
N ALA A 319 -1.75 6.10 -14.67
CA ALA A 319 -1.74 6.45 -16.08
C ALA A 319 -1.80 7.97 -16.26
N GLN A 320 -2.69 8.68 -15.55
CA GLN A 320 -2.77 10.14 -15.60
C GLN A 320 -1.50 10.81 -15.11
N LEU A 321 -0.86 10.29 -14.05
CA LEU A 321 0.44 10.78 -13.59
C LEU A 321 1.50 10.62 -14.67
N ARG A 322 1.56 9.44 -15.32
CA ARG A 322 2.48 9.17 -16.43
C ARG A 322 2.22 10.08 -17.64
N HIS A 323 0.95 10.30 -18.00
CA HIS A 323 0.58 11.20 -19.10
C HIS A 323 0.98 12.65 -18.79
N ALA A 324 0.76 13.09 -17.55
CA ALA A 324 1.19 14.41 -17.10
C ALA A 324 2.72 14.54 -17.07
N ALA A 325 3.43 13.54 -16.55
CA ALA A 325 4.88 13.49 -16.53
C ALA A 325 5.47 13.53 -17.95
N ALA A 326 4.91 12.77 -18.90
CA ALA A 326 5.31 12.80 -20.30
C ALA A 326 5.04 14.18 -20.97
N GLY A 327 3.98 14.87 -20.56
CA GLY A 327 3.69 16.24 -20.99
C GLY A 327 4.67 17.28 -20.42
N LEU A 328 4.98 17.16 -19.12
CA LEU A 328 5.79 18.12 -18.34
C LEU A 328 7.30 17.97 -18.54
N SER A 329 7.78 16.75 -18.80
CA SER A 329 9.21 16.46 -19.01
C SER A 329 9.73 16.93 -20.37
N ASN A 330 8.86 17.06 -21.38
CA ASN A 330 9.27 17.48 -22.73
C ASN A 330 9.29 19.01 -22.87
N ILE A 331 10.23 19.65 -22.16
CA ILE A 331 10.44 21.12 -22.17
C ILE A 331 10.81 21.61 -23.58
N ALA A 332 11.54 20.80 -24.35
CA ALA A 332 11.90 21.11 -25.72
C ALA A 332 10.67 21.28 -26.63
N ALA A 333 9.67 20.40 -26.53
CA ALA A 333 8.42 20.53 -27.28
C ALA A 333 7.64 21.80 -26.90
N ILE A 334 7.65 22.18 -25.61
CA ILE A 334 7.02 23.42 -25.12
C ILE A 334 7.75 24.65 -25.69
N ALA A 335 9.09 24.65 -25.67
CA ALA A 335 9.91 25.71 -26.23
C ALA A 335 9.72 25.83 -27.75
N HIS A 336 9.69 24.70 -28.47
CA HIS A 336 9.44 24.65 -29.90
C HIS A 336 8.05 25.21 -30.24
N LEU A 337 7.00 24.80 -29.53
CA LEU A 337 5.65 25.31 -29.74
C LEU A 337 5.54 26.82 -29.46
N ARG A 338 6.24 27.32 -28.43
CA ARG A 338 6.36 28.77 -28.18
C ARG A 338 7.06 29.52 -29.31
N ARG A 339 8.15 28.96 -29.86
CA ARG A 339 8.88 29.54 -31.00
C ARG A 339 7.99 29.55 -32.25
N HIS A 340 7.38 28.43 -32.58
CA HIS A 340 6.44 28.29 -33.70
C HIS A 340 5.30 29.30 -33.62
N ARG A 341 4.72 29.50 -32.43
CA ARG A 341 3.68 30.50 -32.19
C ARG A 341 4.18 31.94 -32.36
N ARG A 342 5.42 32.24 -31.95
CA ARG A 342 6.03 33.58 -32.14
C ARG A 342 6.33 33.87 -33.61
N GLU A 343 6.93 32.91 -34.30
CA GLU A 343 7.32 33.03 -35.72
C GLU A 343 6.10 33.20 -36.63
N GLY A 344 5.07 32.34 -36.48
CA GLY A 344 3.86 32.42 -37.30
C GLY A 344 3.07 33.72 -37.08
N ARG A 345 3.01 34.21 -35.82
CA ARG A 345 2.39 35.52 -35.53
C ARG A 345 3.17 36.67 -36.17
N ALA A 346 4.50 36.65 -36.10
CA ALA A 346 5.33 37.70 -36.66
C ALA A 346 5.20 37.76 -38.20
N ALA A 347 5.12 36.61 -38.87
CA ALA A 347 4.88 36.52 -40.29
C ALA A 347 3.51 37.08 -40.68
N ALA A 348 2.43 36.64 -40.02
CA ALA A 348 1.07 37.11 -40.31
C ALA A 348 0.87 38.62 -40.04
N LEU A 349 1.42 39.16 -38.95
CA LEU A 349 1.34 40.59 -38.64
C LEU A 349 2.14 41.45 -39.63
N SER A 350 3.15 40.90 -40.31
CA SER A 350 3.89 41.63 -41.35
C SER A 350 3.02 41.94 -42.58
N ARG A 351 1.93 41.18 -42.81
CA ARG A 351 0.94 41.46 -43.85
C ARG A 351 -0.02 42.57 -43.44
N SER A 352 -0.54 42.53 -42.21
CA SER A 352 -1.46 43.58 -41.72
C SER A 352 -0.76 44.95 -41.63
N GLN A 353 0.53 44.97 -41.26
CA GLN A 353 1.34 46.20 -41.30
C GLN A 353 1.48 46.79 -42.72
N ARG A 354 1.52 45.95 -43.75
CA ARG A 354 1.53 46.39 -45.15
C ARG A 354 0.17 46.93 -45.61
N ALA A 355 -0.91 46.55 -44.92
CA ALA A 355 -2.27 47.05 -45.16
C ALA A 355 -2.59 48.36 -44.41
N GLY A 356 -1.66 48.87 -43.56
CA GLY A 356 -1.81 50.15 -42.87
C GLY A 356 -2.28 50.04 -41.41
N ASP A 357 -2.54 48.83 -40.89
CA ASP A 357 -3.05 48.62 -39.54
C ASP A 357 -1.95 48.62 -38.45
N SER A 358 -2.30 49.14 -37.27
CA SER A 358 -1.46 49.07 -36.07
C SER A 358 -1.41 47.63 -35.53
N ALA A 359 -0.36 46.88 -35.88
CA ALA A 359 -0.17 45.49 -35.45
C ALA A 359 -0.27 45.26 -33.93
N LYS A 360 0.03 46.29 -33.12
CA LYS A 360 -0.11 46.21 -31.65
C LYS A 360 -1.58 46.21 -31.23
N GLU A 361 -2.42 47.01 -31.88
CA GLU A 361 -3.85 47.11 -31.60
C GLU A 361 -4.58 45.84 -32.05
N THR A 362 -4.29 45.36 -33.27
CA THR A 362 -4.82 44.08 -33.78
C THR A 362 -4.49 42.93 -32.82
N LEU A 363 -3.24 42.85 -32.35
CA LEU A 363 -2.82 41.81 -31.42
C LEU A 363 -3.45 41.95 -30.03
N ALA A 364 -3.63 43.18 -29.54
CA ALA A 364 -4.27 43.44 -28.26
C ALA A 364 -5.76 43.07 -28.29
N ALA A 365 -6.46 43.45 -29.36
CA ALA A 365 -7.86 43.11 -29.61
C ALA A 365 -8.03 41.59 -29.79
N GLY A 366 -7.21 40.96 -30.64
CA GLY A 366 -7.25 39.51 -30.88
C GLY A 366 -6.95 38.68 -29.62
N ARG A 367 -5.96 39.07 -28.81
CA ARG A 367 -5.70 38.42 -27.52
C ARG A 367 -6.85 38.58 -26.53
N ARG A 368 -7.52 39.73 -26.55
CA ARG A 368 -8.70 39.98 -25.71
C ARG A 368 -9.85 39.07 -26.15
N ALA A 369 -10.15 38.99 -27.44
CA ALA A 369 -11.15 38.11 -28.01
C ALA A 369 -10.88 36.62 -27.69
N VAL A 370 -9.63 36.16 -27.85
CA VAL A 370 -9.26 34.78 -27.46
C VAL A 370 -9.49 34.54 -25.97
N ARG A 371 -9.18 35.51 -25.10
CA ARG A 371 -9.37 35.39 -23.64
C ARG A 371 -10.84 35.40 -23.24
N GLU A 372 -11.68 36.19 -23.91
CA GLU A 372 -13.13 36.28 -23.68
C GLU A 372 -13.84 35.01 -24.13
N ASN A 373 -13.36 34.37 -25.20
CA ASN A 373 -13.87 33.11 -25.73
C ASN A 373 -13.36 31.86 -24.99
N LEU A 374 -12.54 32.00 -23.94
CA LEU A 374 -12.13 30.87 -23.10
C LEU A 374 -13.31 30.38 -22.24
N LEU A 375 -13.56 29.08 -22.24
CA LEU A 375 -14.55 28.49 -21.36
C LEU A 375 -14.21 28.76 -19.89
N SER A 376 -15.17 29.31 -19.16
CA SER A 376 -15.07 29.45 -17.72
C SER A 376 -15.12 28.08 -17.03
N GLY A 377 -14.58 28.01 -15.81
CA GLY A 377 -14.58 26.77 -15.04
C GLY A 377 -15.99 26.29 -14.68
N SER A 378 -16.96 27.20 -14.50
CA SER A 378 -18.37 26.86 -14.26
C SER A 378 -19.03 26.27 -15.50
N GLN A 379 -18.82 26.86 -16.68
CA GLN A 379 -19.33 26.34 -17.95
C GLN A 379 -18.75 24.94 -18.25
N LEU A 380 -17.46 24.71 -17.98
CA LEU A 380 -16.86 23.40 -18.17
C LEU A 380 -17.44 22.35 -17.22
N ARG A 381 -17.73 22.72 -15.97
CA ARG A 381 -18.38 21.83 -15.00
C ARG A 381 -19.82 21.52 -15.41
N GLU A 382 -20.55 22.51 -15.89
CA GLU A 382 -21.93 22.33 -16.36
C GLU A 382 -21.97 21.45 -17.62
N GLN A 383 -21.07 21.66 -18.58
CA GLN A 383 -20.94 20.78 -19.75
C GLN A 383 -20.69 19.33 -19.33
N ARG A 384 -19.73 19.10 -18.43
CA ARG A 384 -19.46 17.74 -17.90
C ARG A 384 -20.67 17.14 -17.21
N ARG A 385 -21.44 17.93 -16.47
CA ARG A 385 -22.68 17.47 -15.83
C ARG A 385 -23.71 17.02 -16.87
N ARG A 386 -23.82 17.74 -17.98
CA ARG A 386 -24.69 17.36 -19.11
C ARG A 386 -24.22 16.10 -19.81
N ASP A 387 -22.93 16.03 -20.16
CA ASP A 387 -22.31 14.83 -20.77
C ASP A 387 -22.61 13.57 -19.94
N THR A 388 -22.53 13.69 -18.61
CA THR A 388 -22.81 12.57 -17.69
C THR A 388 -24.28 12.20 -17.59
N THR A 389 -25.19 13.15 -17.85
CA THR A 389 -26.64 12.91 -17.81
C THR A 389 -27.09 12.27 -19.13
N ALA A 390 -26.58 12.75 -20.26
CA ALA A 390 -26.85 12.22 -21.60
C ALA A 390 -26.46 10.74 -21.73
N GLU A 391 -25.30 10.34 -21.21
CA GLU A 391 -24.88 8.93 -21.22
C GLU A 391 -25.77 8.02 -20.36
N THR A 392 -26.37 8.53 -19.27
CA THR A 392 -27.28 7.71 -18.42
C THR A 392 -28.67 7.49 -19.02
N VAL A 393 -29.05 8.27 -20.04
CA VAL A 393 -30.36 8.21 -20.69
C VAL A 393 -30.29 7.44 -22.03
N GLY A 394 -29.09 7.18 -22.56
CA GLY A 394 -28.87 6.44 -23.81
C GLY A 394 -29.22 4.94 -23.73
N MET A 395 -30.30 4.56 -24.40
CA MET A 395 -30.80 3.21 -24.76
C MET A 395 -31.20 2.24 -23.62
N PRO A 396 -32.50 2.11 -23.29
CA PRO A 396 -33.06 0.90 -22.71
C PRO A 396 -33.19 -0.17 -23.82
N GLY A 397 -32.18 -1.03 -23.97
CA GLY A 397 -32.20 -2.19 -24.87
C GLY A 397 -32.64 -3.47 -24.14
N GLU A 398 -33.45 -4.29 -24.82
CA GLU A 398 -34.14 -5.49 -24.34
C GLU A 398 -33.26 -6.46 -23.54
N ARG A 399 -33.75 -6.87 -22.36
CA ARG A 399 -33.14 -7.90 -21.52
C ARG A 399 -33.51 -9.29 -22.06
N ALA A 400 -32.57 -9.95 -22.71
CA ALA A 400 -32.62 -11.40 -22.91
C ALA A 400 -32.36 -12.08 -21.55
N ALA A 401 -33.38 -12.79 -21.07
CA ALA A 401 -33.27 -13.73 -19.98
C ALA A 401 -32.54 -15.00 -20.45
N ASP A 402 -31.81 -15.60 -19.50
CA ASP A 402 -31.22 -16.94 -19.48
C ASP A 402 -30.02 -17.25 -20.39
N GLU A 403 -28.88 -17.59 -19.74
CA GLU A 403 -28.32 -18.95 -19.82
C GLU A 403 -27.18 -19.21 -18.77
N ALA A 404 -27.40 -20.27 -18.00
CA ALA A 404 -26.46 -21.25 -17.40
C ALA A 404 -25.22 -20.84 -16.55
N GLY A 405 -25.30 -21.15 -15.25
CA GLY A 405 -24.38 -22.16 -14.68
C GLY A 405 -23.07 -21.75 -13.98
N GLU A 406 -22.87 -20.49 -13.59
CA GLU A 406 -21.69 -20.10 -12.80
C GLU A 406 -22.04 -19.72 -11.35
N LEU A 407 -21.17 -20.12 -10.40
CA LEU A 407 -21.28 -19.71 -8.99
C LEU A 407 -21.47 -18.18 -8.91
N PRO A 408 -22.48 -17.68 -8.18
CA PRO A 408 -22.65 -16.25 -8.01
C PRO A 408 -21.47 -15.71 -7.19
N ASP A 409 -20.83 -14.72 -7.78
CA ASP A 409 -19.66 -14.01 -7.28
C ASP A 409 -20.06 -13.18 -6.05
N LEU A 410 -19.93 -13.76 -4.86
CA LEU A 410 -20.05 -13.08 -3.57
C LEU A 410 -18.96 -11.99 -3.48
N GLY A 411 -19.30 -10.78 -3.91
CA GLY A 411 -18.45 -9.60 -3.88
C GLY A 411 -18.49 -8.69 -5.11
N SER A 412 -19.24 -9.03 -6.18
CA SER A 412 -19.28 -8.20 -7.40
C SER A 412 -20.65 -7.60 -7.76
N ARG A 413 -21.68 -7.78 -6.92
CA ARG A 413 -23.01 -7.18 -7.12
C ARG A 413 -23.52 -6.52 -5.84
N ASP A 414 -23.38 -5.20 -5.75
CA ASP A 414 -24.02 -4.40 -4.69
C ASP A 414 -25.55 -4.49 -4.78
N GLY A 415 -26.19 -4.78 -3.64
CA GLY A 415 -27.62 -5.01 -3.45
C GLY A 415 -27.99 -6.29 -2.69
N GLU A 416 -27.02 -7.19 -2.41
CA GLU A 416 -27.29 -8.52 -1.85
C GLU A 416 -27.71 -8.53 -0.37
N PHE A 417 -27.54 -7.43 0.38
CA PHE A 417 -28.10 -7.33 1.74
C PHE A 417 -29.63 -7.11 1.74
N ASP A 418 -30.16 -6.41 0.75
CA ASP A 418 -31.62 -6.19 0.57
C ASP A 418 -32.28 -7.26 -0.32
N GLN A 419 -31.48 -8.08 -1.00
CA GLN A 419 -31.95 -9.17 -1.85
C GLN A 419 -31.39 -10.51 -1.37
N MET A 420 -31.68 -10.88 -0.11
CA MET A 420 -31.71 -12.29 0.27
C MET A 420 -33.09 -12.88 -0.09
N PRO A 421 -33.32 -13.41 -1.31
CA PRO A 421 -34.38 -14.39 -1.48
C PRO A 421 -33.93 -15.66 -0.76
N VAL A 422 -34.64 -15.97 0.32
CA VAL A 422 -34.85 -17.29 0.94
C VAL A 422 -34.26 -18.48 0.12
N ARG A 423 -33.05 -18.97 0.48
CA ARG A 423 -32.49 -20.35 0.35
C ARG A 423 -30.97 -20.35 0.65
N ARG A 424 -30.30 -21.34 1.26
CA ARG A 424 -30.66 -22.55 2.03
C ARG A 424 -30.23 -22.34 3.50
N SER A 425 -31.13 -22.52 4.45
CA SER A 425 -30.89 -22.34 5.90
C SER A 425 -29.83 -23.28 6.49
N GLU A 426 -29.57 -24.42 5.84
CA GLU A 426 -28.73 -25.51 6.37
C GLU A 426 -27.25 -25.13 6.53
N ASP A 427 -26.66 -24.40 5.57
CA ASP A 427 -25.23 -24.01 5.62
C ASP A 427 -24.94 -23.02 6.75
N ARG A 428 -25.89 -22.11 6.99
CA ARG A 428 -25.79 -21.09 8.05
C ARG A 428 -26.00 -21.73 9.41
N LEU A 429 -26.92 -22.69 9.52
CA LEU A 429 -27.15 -23.44 10.74
C LEU A 429 -25.91 -24.28 11.13
N GLY A 430 -25.30 -24.98 10.18
CA GLY A 430 -24.09 -25.78 10.44
C GLY A 430 -22.91 -24.95 10.94
N LEU A 431 -22.63 -23.81 10.29
CA LEU A 431 -21.60 -22.86 10.75
C LEU A 431 -21.96 -22.30 12.13
N PHE A 432 -23.21 -21.88 12.34
CA PHE A 432 -23.66 -21.34 13.62
C PHE A 432 -23.47 -22.35 14.76
N LEU A 433 -23.93 -23.60 14.59
CA LEU A 433 -23.75 -24.65 15.60
C LEU A 433 -22.28 -24.94 15.89
N LEU A 434 -21.43 -24.98 14.86
CA LEU A 434 -19.99 -25.15 15.01
C LEU A 434 -19.37 -24.01 15.85
N LEU A 435 -19.68 -22.76 15.51
CA LEU A 435 -19.14 -21.59 16.21
C LEU A 435 -19.64 -21.53 17.66
N VAL A 436 -20.91 -21.84 17.91
CA VAL A 436 -21.48 -21.90 19.26
C VAL A 436 -20.79 -23.00 20.08
N ALA A 437 -20.61 -24.20 19.52
CA ALA A 437 -19.94 -25.29 20.20
C ALA A 437 -18.48 -24.95 20.54
N LEU A 438 -17.70 -24.45 19.57
CA LEU A 438 -16.30 -24.06 19.80
C LEU A 438 -16.18 -22.90 20.79
N THR A 439 -17.08 -21.92 20.72
CA THR A 439 -17.10 -20.80 21.67
C THR A 439 -17.41 -21.29 23.09
N GLY A 440 -18.42 -22.14 23.26
CA GLY A 440 -18.76 -22.72 24.56
C GLY A 440 -17.60 -23.52 25.16
N VAL A 441 -16.98 -24.38 24.36
CA VAL A 441 -15.79 -25.15 24.76
C VAL A 441 -14.64 -24.22 25.15
N SER A 442 -14.39 -23.16 24.37
CA SER A 442 -13.32 -22.20 24.64
C SER A 442 -13.53 -21.39 25.92
N LEU A 443 -14.75 -20.89 26.16
CA LEU A 443 -15.11 -20.16 27.39
C LEU A 443 -14.93 -21.03 28.64
N VAL A 444 -15.29 -22.32 28.54
CA VAL A 444 -15.14 -23.27 29.64
C VAL A 444 -13.66 -23.58 29.90
N GLY A 445 -12.86 -23.78 28.84
CA GLY A 445 -11.42 -24.01 28.92
C GLY A 445 -10.64 -22.82 29.49
N PHE A 446 -11.01 -21.59 29.13
CA PHE A 446 -10.35 -20.37 29.59
C PHE A 446 -11.12 -19.62 30.68
N ARG A 447 -11.97 -20.32 31.44
CA ARG A 447 -12.84 -19.71 32.47
C ARG A 447 -12.11 -18.81 33.47
N GLN A 448 -10.85 -19.12 33.79
CA GLN A 448 -10.02 -18.36 34.71
C GLN A 448 -9.58 -17.00 34.14
N LEU A 449 -9.52 -16.85 32.81
CA LEU A 449 -9.10 -15.63 32.13
C LEU A 449 -10.26 -14.65 31.90
N LEU A 450 -11.51 -15.10 32.01
CA LEU A 450 -12.69 -14.29 31.63
C LEU A 450 -12.86 -13.01 32.46
N THR A 451 -12.33 -13.00 33.68
CA THR A 451 -12.36 -11.84 34.59
C THR A 451 -11.05 -11.05 34.58
N ALA A 452 -10.03 -11.49 33.85
CA ALA A 452 -8.72 -10.86 33.85
C ALA A 452 -8.70 -9.65 32.90
N PRO A 453 -8.08 -8.52 33.29
CA PRO A 453 -7.94 -7.36 32.42
C PRO A 453 -6.85 -7.52 31.35
N ALA A 454 -5.88 -8.42 31.55
CA ALA A 454 -4.82 -8.72 30.61
C ALA A 454 -4.35 -10.18 30.69
N LEU A 455 -3.64 -10.63 29.66
CA LEU A 455 -2.97 -11.93 29.63
C LEU A 455 -1.55 -11.77 30.22
N ALA A 456 -1.15 -12.67 31.11
CA ALA A 456 0.22 -12.76 31.62
C ALA A 456 0.76 -14.19 31.48
N GLY A 457 2.08 -14.34 31.63
CA GLY A 457 2.77 -15.63 31.58
C GLY A 457 3.13 -16.09 30.16
N GLY A 458 3.98 -17.11 30.08
CA GLY A 458 4.54 -17.56 28.80
C GLY A 458 5.22 -16.43 28.04
N ALA A 459 4.95 -16.34 26.73
CA ALA A 459 5.42 -15.28 25.84
C ALA A 459 4.58 -13.99 25.90
N SER A 460 3.46 -14.01 26.61
CA SER A 460 2.51 -12.89 26.62
C SER A 460 2.93 -11.75 27.53
N LEU A 461 2.74 -10.53 27.04
CA LEU A 461 2.93 -9.28 27.78
C LEU A 461 1.69 -8.39 27.58
N PRO A 462 1.30 -7.58 28.58
CA PRO A 462 0.23 -6.60 28.40
C PRO A 462 0.67 -5.50 27.43
N VAL A 463 -0.31 -4.84 26.79
CA VAL A 463 -0.10 -3.61 26.02
C VAL A 463 -0.29 -2.41 26.95
N SER A 464 0.46 -1.33 26.70
CA SER A 464 0.33 -0.07 27.44
C SER A 464 -1.12 0.42 27.51
N GLY A 465 -1.53 0.94 28.67
CA GLY A 465 -2.93 1.26 28.98
C GLY A 465 -3.49 2.51 28.29
N SER A 466 -2.66 3.30 27.62
CA SER A 466 -3.08 4.52 26.93
C SER A 466 -2.74 4.51 25.44
N VAL A 467 -3.64 5.04 24.61
CA VAL A 467 -3.43 5.16 23.15
C VAL A 467 -2.23 6.05 22.84
N ALA A 468 -2.04 7.11 23.63
CA ALA A 468 -0.92 8.04 23.49
C ALA A 468 0.43 7.34 23.71
N GLU A 469 0.54 6.47 24.73
CA GLU A 469 1.76 5.71 25.01
C GLU A 469 2.07 4.70 23.91
N VAL A 470 1.07 3.95 23.42
CA VAL A 470 1.25 3.03 22.27
C VAL A 470 1.65 3.79 21.01
N TRP A 471 1.07 4.98 20.77
CA TRP A 471 1.46 5.85 19.66
C TRP A 471 2.94 6.27 19.77
N GLN A 472 3.37 6.71 20.96
CA GLN A 472 4.77 7.07 21.19
C GLN A 472 5.70 5.87 20.99
N HIS A 473 5.35 4.70 21.50
CA HIS A 473 6.11 3.48 21.27
C HIS A 473 6.11 3.00 19.80
N THR A 474 5.17 3.45 18.97
CA THR A 474 5.14 3.10 17.54
C THR A 474 5.98 4.05 16.69
N VAL A 475 6.05 5.33 17.07
CA VAL A 475 6.71 6.40 16.28
C VAL A 475 8.12 6.70 16.78
N SER A 476 8.44 6.41 18.05
CA SER A 476 9.75 6.68 18.64
C SER A 476 10.81 5.66 18.21
N PHE A 477 12.04 6.15 17.99
CA PHE A 477 13.23 5.33 17.73
C PHE A 477 14.09 5.13 18.99
N LEU A 478 13.56 5.52 20.15
CA LEU A 478 14.19 5.32 21.45
C LEU A 478 13.51 4.15 22.18
N VAL A 479 14.31 3.27 22.78
CA VAL A 479 13.82 2.15 23.59
C VAL A 479 13.54 2.65 25.01
N THR A 480 12.28 2.57 25.45
CA THR A 480 11.83 3.16 26.72
C THR A 480 12.39 2.44 27.96
N ASP A 481 12.52 1.12 27.88
CA ASP A 481 13.02 0.27 28.96
C ASP A 481 14.55 0.09 28.93
N SER A 482 15.27 1.04 28.33
CA SER A 482 16.72 1.00 28.17
C SER A 482 17.42 2.23 28.72
N LEU A 483 18.74 2.16 28.83
CA LEU A 483 19.61 3.27 29.15
C LEU A 483 19.95 4.11 27.91
N GLY A 484 19.01 4.36 27.00
CA GLY A 484 19.22 5.25 25.85
C GLY A 484 19.48 4.55 24.52
N GLU A 485 19.15 3.26 24.42
CA GLU A 485 19.30 2.51 23.17
C GLU A 485 18.36 3.04 22.09
N ARG A 486 18.87 3.09 20.85
CA ARG A 486 18.10 3.52 19.68
C ARG A 486 17.62 2.31 18.87
N ALA A 487 16.32 2.02 18.90
CA ALA A 487 15.73 1.04 18.01
C ALA A 487 14.31 1.46 17.59
N ALA A 488 14.05 1.35 16.29
CA ALA A 488 12.71 1.57 15.76
C ALA A 488 11.74 0.47 16.23
N ALA A 489 10.45 0.83 16.30
CA ALA A 489 9.38 -0.08 16.68
C ALA A 489 9.28 -1.32 15.78
N ASP A 490 8.90 -2.44 16.38
CA ASP A 490 8.60 -3.68 15.66
C ASP A 490 7.32 -3.51 14.81
N PRO A 491 7.18 -4.21 13.67
CA PRO A 491 6.04 -4.07 12.78
C PRO A 491 4.69 -4.41 13.46
N PHE A 492 4.72 -5.26 14.49
CA PHE A 492 3.54 -5.61 15.28
C PHE A 492 2.97 -4.41 16.06
N ASN A 493 3.77 -3.40 16.39
CA ASN A 493 3.32 -2.22 17.12
C ASN A 493 2.25 -1.44 16.37
N LEU A 494 2.30 -1.42 15.03
CA LEU A 494 1.23 -0.79 14.24
C LEU A 494 -0.10 -1.52 14.42
N VAL A 495 -0.08 -2.85 14.53
CA VAL A 495 -1.28 -3.66 14.82
C VAL A 495 -1.80 -3.34 16.22
N LEU A 496 -0.91 -3.26 17.22
CA LEU A 496 -1.26 -2.88 18.58
C LEU A 496 -1.83 -1.47 18.68
N LEU A 497 -1.29 -0.52 17.92
CA LEU A 497 -1.80 0.84 17.82
C LEU A 497 -3.21 0.88 17.25
N ILE A 498 -3.49 0.12 16.19
CA ILE A 498 -4.84 0.02 15.62
C ILE A 498 -5.80 -0.60 16.63
N LEU A 499 -5.42 -1.68 17.31
CA LEU A 499 -6.24 -2.30 18.34
C LEU A 499 -6.48 -1.37 19.53
N SER A 500 -5.46 -0.63 19.97
CA SER A 500 -5.58 0.36 21.06
C SER A 500 -6.48 1.52 20.68
N ALA A 501 -6.36 2.06 19.46
CA ALA A 501 -7.23 3.12 18.96
C ALA A 501 -8.69 2.67 18.84
N LEU A 502 -8.94 1.45 18.32
CA LEU A 502 -10.30 0.90 18.19
C LEU A 502 -10.94 0.52 19.53
N SER A 503 -10.14 0.15 20.53
CA SER A 503 -10.59 -0.24 21.86
C SER A 503 -10.45 0.87 22.91
N PHE A 504 -10.13 2.10 22.49
CA PHE A 504 -9.93 3.25 23.38
C PHE A 504 -8.91 3.02 24.52
N GLY A 505 -7.82 2.31 24.22
CA GLY A 505 -6.75 2.00 25.19
C GLY A 505 -6.83 0.61 25.82
N HIS A 506 -7.86 -0.19 25.52
CA HIS A 506 -8.05 -1.53 26.09
C HIS A 506 -7.49 -2.68 25.22
N ALA A 507 -6.35 -2.45 24.54
CA ALA A 507 -5.75 -3.43 23.64
C ALA A 507 -5.42 -4.77 24.34
N SER A 508 -4.94 -4.72 25.59
CA SER A 508 -4.64 -5.92 26.40
C SER A 508 -5.84 -6.86 26.56
N ALA A 509 -7.03 -6.30 26.81
CA ALA A 509 -8.27 -7.07 26.91
C ALA A 509 -8.66 -7.66 25.55
N VAL A 510 -8.48 -6.91 24.45
CA VAL A 510 -8.75 -7.42 23.10
C VAL A 510 -7.85 -8.61 22.77
N LEU A 511 -6.55 -8.54 23.06
CA LEU A 511 -5.62 -9.65 22.82
C LEU A 511 -5.97 -10.89 23.66
N LEU A 512 -6.38 -10.70 24.92
CA LEU A 512 -6.91 -11.78 25.75
C LEU A 512 -8.12 -12.45 25.09
N TRP A 513 -9.10 -11.67 24.63
CA TRP A 513 -10.29 -12.20 23.96
C TRP A 513 -9.97 -12.86 22.62
N VAL A 514 -8.95 -12.40 21.89
CA VAL A 514 -8.46 -13.07 20.68
C VAL A 514 -7.93 -14.47 21.01
N VAL A 515 -7.20 -14.63 22.11
CA VAL A 515 -6.74 -15.96 22.57
C VAL A 515 -7.92 -16.83 23.02
N VAL A 516 -8.85 -16.27 23.80
CA VAL A 516 -10.07 -16.98 24.23
C VAL A 516 -10.96 -17.38 23.05
N LEU A 517 -11.02 -16.58 21.98
CA LEU A 517 -11.84 -16.87 20.80
C LEU A 517 -11.03 -17.46 19.63
N ALA A 518 -9.79 -17.91 19.86
CA ALA A 518 -8.90 -18.35 18.80
C ALA A 518 -9.49 -19.50 17.98
N ALA A 519 -10.04 -20.53 18.62
CA ALA A 519 -10.65 -21.68 17.94
C ALA A 519 -11.88 -21.31 17.08
N PRO A 520 -12.92 -20.61 17.60
CA PRO A 520 -14.06 -20.21 16.77
C PRO A 520 -13.69 -19.21 15.66
N LEU A 521 -12.77 -18.26 15.91
CA LEU A 521 -12.31 -17.34 14.88
C LEU A 521 -11.55 -18.07 13.75
N SER A 522 -10.67 -19.01 14.11
CA SER A 522 -10.00 -19.91 13.17
C SER A 522 -10.99 -20.73 12.35
N ALA A 523 -12.02 -21.31 12.97
CA ALA A 523 -13.05 -22.06 12.25
C ALA A 523 -13.79 -21.19 11.23
N LEU A 524 -14.13 -19.96 11.60
CA LEU A 524 -14.82 -19.00 10.71
C LEU A 524 -13.98 -18.68 9.47
N THR A 525 -12.70 -18.36 9.65
CA THR A 525 -11.81 -18.00 8.55
C THR A 525 -11.54 -19.18 7.62
N ALA A 526 -11.31 -20.37 8.19
CA ALA A 526 -11.15 -21.60 7.44
C ALA A 526 -12.42 -22.02 6.68
N TRP A 527 -13.60 -21.83 7.28
CA TRP A 527 -14.88 -22.07 6.61
C TRP A 527 -15.03 -21.24 5.33
N TRP A 528 -14.70 -19.94 5.39
CA TRP A 528 -14.74 -19.06 4.22
C TRP A 528 -13.72 -19.48 3.16
N ALA A 529 -12.48 -19.79 3.57
CA ALA A 529 -11.44 -20.24 2.66
C ALA A 529 -11.77 -21.58 1.98
N ALA A 530 -12.37 -22.52 2.72
CA ALA A 530 -12.77 -23.84 2.22
C ALA A 530 -13.73 -23.75 1.02
N GLY A 531 -14.49 -22.67 0.92
CA GLY A 531 -15.34 -22.37 -0.24
C GLY A 531 -14.60 -22.19 -1.56
N LEU A 532 -13.29 -21.94 -1.54
CA LEU A 532 -12.46 -21.87 -2.75
C LEU A 532 -12.30 -23.23 -3.44
N TRP A 533 -12.24 -24.30 -2.66
CA TRP A 533 -11.89 -25.64 -3.14
C TRP A 533 -13.12 -26.53 -3.31
N SER A 534 -14.13 -26.39 -2.42
CA SER A 534 -15.36 -27.18 -2.45
C SER A 534 -16.63 -26.36 -2.19
N PRO A 535 -17.69 -26.57 -3.00
CA PRO A 535 -19.01 -25.99 -2.74
C PRO A 535 -19.77 -26.71 -1.62
N LYS A 536 -19.40 -27.95 -1.26
CA LYS A 536 -20.13 -28.76 -0.27
C LYS A 536 -19.87 -28.31 1.16
N THR A 537 -20.96 -28.15 1.92
CA THR A 537 -21.02 -27.72 3.33
C THR A 537 -20.21 -28.64 4.25
N PHE A 538 -20.35 -29.96 4.09
CA PHE A 538 -19.62 -30.94 4.88
C PHE A 538 -18.10 -30.79 4.79
N HIS A 539 -17.56 -30.57 3.59
CA HIS A 539 -16.13 -30.34 3.41
C HIS A 539 -15.65 -29.05 4.08
N ARG A 540 -16.48 -28.00 4.08
CA ARG A 540 -16.17 -26.73 4.75
C ARG A 540 -16.20 -26.88 6.27
N LEU A 541 -17.16 -27.64 6.79
CA LEU A 541 -17.28 -27.95 8.23
C LEU A 541 -16.05 -28.71 8.72
N ILE A 542 -15.66 -29.77 8.00
CA ILE A 542 -14.46 -30.56 8.31
C ILE A 542 -13.20 -29.70 8.26
N ALA A 543 -13.02 -28.90 7.20
CA ALA A 543 -11.85 -28.03 7.06
C ALA A 543 -11.75 -27.01 8.20
N ALA A 544 -12.88 -26.40 8.57
CA ALA A 544 -12.97 -25.46 9.69
C ALA A 544 -12.62 -26.11 11.02
N LEU A 545 -13.09 -27.35 11.24
CA LEU A 545 -12.88 -28.09 12.47
C LEU A 545 -11.44 -28.59 12.62
N ILE A 546 -10.83 -29.12 11.55
CA ILE A 546 -9.41 -29.49 11.54
C ILE A 546 -8.53 -28.26 11.80
N TRP A 547 -8.85 -27.12 11.17
CA TRP A 547 -8.08 -25.90 11.33
C TRP A 547 -8.16 -25.35 12.77
N ALA A 548 -9.36 -25.30 13.35
CA ALA A 548 -9.57 -24.82 14.72
C ALA A 548 -8.97 -25.75 15.80
N LEU A 549 -8.76 -27.03 15.46
CA LEU A 549 -8.19 -28.03 16.35
C LEU A 549 -6.74 -28.39 16.03
N LEU A 550 -6.06 -27.58 15.21
CA LEU A 550 -4.67 -27.86 14.83
C LEU A 550 -3.74 -27.74 16.07
N PRO A 551 -2.87 -28.72 16.35
CA PRO A 551 -1.97 -28.67 17.52
C PRO A 551 -1.10 -27.41 17.56
N ALA A 552 -0.65 -26.92 16.40
CA ALA A 552 0.11 -25.67 16.31
C ALA A 552 -0.65 -24.46 16.90
N LEU A 553 -1.97 -24.34 16.71
CA LEU A 553 -2.78 -23.26 17.30
C LEU A 553 -2.85 -23.39 18.82
N HIS A 554 -3.04 -24.62 19.31
CA HIS A 554 -3.21 -24.88 20.74
C HIS A 554 -1.92 -24.61 21.52
N SER A 555 -0.78 -24.96 20.94
CA SER A 555 0.54 -24.68 21.47
C SER A 555 0.81 -23.18 21.56
N ALA A 556 0.50 -22.43 20.50
CA ALA A 556 0.68 -20.98 20.47
C ALA A 556 -0.24 -20.28 21.49
N ALA A 557 -1.51 -20.69 21.56
CA ALA A 557 -2.48 -20.15 22.51
C ALA A 557 -2.12 -20.48 23.96
N GLY A 558 -1.68 -21.71 24.24
CA GLY A 558 -1.25 -22.14 25.58
C GLY A 558 0.03 -21.47 26.08
N GLN A 559 0.93 -21.11 25.17
CA GLN A 559 2.19 -20.41 25.48
C GLN A 559 2.08 -18.88 25.45
N GLY A 560 0.93 -18.32 25.08
CA GLY A 560 0.75 -16.87 24.99
C GLY A 560 1.46 -16.22 23.81
N ARG A 561 1.74 -16.98 22.74
CA ARG A 561 2.34 -16.47 21.49
C ARG A 561 1.27 -15.81 20.63
N ILE A 562 0.83 -14.62 21.05
CA ILE A 562 -0.32 -13.90 20.48
C ILE A 562 -0.15 -13.65 18.97
N GLY A 563 1.07 -13.31 18.54
CA GLY A 563 1.39 -13.12 17.12
C GLY A 563 1.12 -14.35 16.26
N ALA A 564 1.55 -15.53 16.72
CA ALA A 564 1.30 -16.81 16.03
C ALA A 564 -0.20 -17.17 15.99
N VAL A 565 -0.96 -16.87 17.06
CA VAL A 565 -2.42 -17.05 17.10
C VAL A 565 -3.11 -16.17 16.06
N ILE A 566 -2.78 -14.88 16.00
CA ILE A 566 -3.36 -13.94 15.02
C ILE A 566 -3.03 -14.38 13.59
N ALA A 567 -1.77 -14.75 13.33
CA ALA A 567 -1.36 -15.25 12.01
C ALA A 567 -2.17 -16.49 11.62
N HIS A 568 -2.32 -17.47 12.51
CA HIS A 568 -3.09 -18.69 12.27
C HIS A 568 -4.58 -18.38 11.98
N ILE A 569 -5.20 -17.46 12.72
CA ILE A 569 -6.60 -17.06 12.45
C ILE A 569 -6.73 -16.42 11.05
N LEU A 570 -5.80 -15.55 10.65
CA LEU A 570 -5.92 -14.74 9.44
C LEU A 570 -5.43 -15.44 8.15
N LEU A 571 -4.56 -16.44 8.25
CA LEU A 571 -3.98 -17.18 7.11
C LEU A 571 -5.03 -17.70 6.09
N PRO A 572 -6.16 -18.32 6.49
CA PRO A 572 -7.16 -18.78 5.52
C PRO A 572 -7.81 -17.63 4.75
N VAL A 573 -8.10 -16.49 5.41
CA VAL A 573 -8.68 -15.31 4.74
C VAL A 573 -7.66 -14.65 3.83
N LEU A 574 -6.37 -14.65 4.18
CA LEU A 574 -5.30 -14.19 3.29
C LEU A 574 -5.31 -14.95 1.97
N VAL A 575 -5.39 -16.29 2.04
CA VAL A 575 -5.46 -17.13 0.83
C VAL A 575 -6.75 -16.85 0.05
N LEU A 576 -7.88 -16.71 0.74
CA LEU A 576 -9.17 -16.37 0.13
C LEU A 576 -9.12 -15.06 -0.67
N THR A 577 -8.67 -13.98 -0.04
CA THR A 577 -8.62 -12.64 -0.66
C THR A 577 -7.58 -12.59 -1.77
N THR A 578 -6.42 -13.25 -1.61
CA THR A 578 -5.38 -13.35 -2.63
C THR A 578 -5.88 -14.09 -3.88
N VAL A 579 -6.50 -15.26 -3.71
CA VAL A 579 -7.06 -16.02 -4.85
C VAL A 579 -8.18 -15.24 -5.54
N ARG A 580 -9.03 -14.54 -4.78
CA ARG A 580 -10.07 -13.66 -5.34
C ARG A 580 -9.47 -12.49 -6.12
N ALA A 581 -8.43 -11.85 -5.60
CA ALA A 581 -7.72 -10.78 -6.28
C ALA A 581 -7.12 -11.25 -7.63
N VAL A 582 -6.44 -12.40 -7.62
CA VAL A 582 -5.88 -13.01 -8.84
C VAL A 582 -6.97 -13.40 -9.84
N ARG A 583 -8.07 -14.02 -9.39
CA ARG A 583 -9.19 -14.41 -10.27
C ARG A 583 -9.88 -13.19 -10.88
N ALA A 584 -10.14 -12.15 -10.09
CA ALA A 584 -10.73 -10.90 -10.56
C ALA A 584 -9.85 -10.25 -11.64
N HIS A 585 -8.54 -10.20 -11.41
CA HIS A 585 -7.59 -9.64 -12.38
C HIS A 585 -7.41 -10.52 -13.63
N GLY A 586 -7.43 -11.85 -13.48
CA GLY A 586 -7.31 -12.79 -14.60
C GLY A 586 -8.49 -12.73 -15.57
N ARG A 587 -9.73 -12.67 -15.07
CA ARG A 587 -10.95 -12.55 -15.90
C ARG A 587 -10.96 -11.27 -16.75
N HIS A 588 -10.36 -10.19 -16.25
CA HIS A 588 -10.26 -8.91 -16.95
C HIS A 588 -9.40 -9.00 -18.23
N GLN A 589 -8.35 -9.83 -18.23
CA GLN A 589 -7.43 -9.90 -19.36
C GLN A 589 -7.96 -10.69 -20.55
N VAL A 590 -8.80 -11.71 -20.31
CA VAL A 590 -9.42 -12.50 -21.40
C VAL A 590 -10.40 -11.64 -22.22
N THR A 591 -11.04 -10.66 -21.57
CA THR A 591 -11.92 -9.67 -22.22
C THR A 591 -11.15 -8.48 -22.83
N ALA A 592 -9.87 -8.30 -22.49
CA ALA A 592 -9.03 -7.18 -22.94
C ALA A 592 -8.55 -7.29 -24.41
N GLY A 593 -9.06 -8.25 -25.18
CA GLY A 593 -8.66 -8.48 -26.59
C GLY A 593 -9.11 -7.42 -27.59
N ARG A 594 -10.03 -6.50 -27.25
CA ARG A 594 -10.50 -5.40 -28.13
C ARG A 594 -11.20 -4.24 -27.41
N VAL A 595 -11.51 -4.37 -26.12
CA VAL A 595 -12.34 -3.45 -25.32
C VAL A 595 -11.53 -2.91 -24.12
N ALA A 596 -10.24 -2.69 -24.33
CA ALA A 596 -9.22 -2.54 -23.29
C ALA A 596 -9.32 -1.27 -22.41
N ALA A 597 -10.22 -0.33 -22.69
CA ALA A 597 -10.37 0.89 -21.91
C ALA A 597 -11.43 0.77 -20.78
N LEU A 598 -12.35 -0.20 -20.84
CA LEU A 598 -13.65 -0.11 -20.15
C LEU A 598 -13.72 -0.66 -18.71
N ARG A 599 -12.65 -1.24 -18.16
CA ARG A 599 -12.68 -1.79 -16.79
C ARG A 599 -11.46 -1.34 -15.97
N LEU A 600 -11.49 -0.10 -15.47
CA LEU A 600 -10.40 0.51 -14.69
C LEU A 600 -10.33 0.08 -13.21
N THR A 601 -11.17 -0.86 -12.75
CA THR A 601 -11.41 -1.04 -11.30
C THR A 601 -11.51 -2.50 -10.78
N ALA A 602 -11.50 -3.53 -11.64
CA ALA A 602 -11.75 -4.89 -11.20
C ALA A 602 -10.49 -5.58 -10.60
N GLY A 603 -10.49 -5.80 -9.28
CA GLY A 603 -9.51 -6.66 -8.59
C GLY A 603 -8.44 -5.94 -7.75
N TRP A 604 -8.28 -4.62 -7.89
CA TRP A 604 -7.33 -3.85 -7.07
C TRP A 604 -7.80 -3.64 -5.63
N GLU A 605 -9.10 -3.50 -5.40
CA GLU A 605 -9.67 -3.37 -4.05
C GLU A 605 -9.39 -4.62 -3.21
N THR A 606 -9.68 -5.80 -3.78
CA THR A 606 -9.43 -7.09 -3.14
C THR A 606 -7.93 -7.38 -3.03
N ALA A 607 -7.12 -6.94 -3.99
CA ALA A 607 -5.66 -7.01 -3.90
C ALA A 607 -5.09 -6.14 -2.78
N ALA A 608 -5.55 -4.90 -2.65
CA ALA A 608 -5.12 -4.00 -1.60
C ALA A 608 -5.55 -4.52 -0.22
N GLY A 609 -6.77 -5.05 -0.11
CA GLY A 609 -7.22 -5.77 1.08
C GLY A 609 -6.33 -6.99 1.41
N ALA A 610 -5.96 -7.79 0.41
CA ALA A 610 -5.04 -8.91 0.59
C ALA A 610 -3.62 -8.47 0.99
N ALA A 611 -3.13 -7.35 0.44
CA ALA A 611 -1.82 -6.79 0.75
C ALA A 611 -1.74 -6.25 2.18
N LEU A 612 -2.78 -5.53 2.65
CA LEU A 612 -2.89 -5.08 4.03
C LEU A 612 -3.02 -6.26 5.00
N LEU A 613 -3.80 -7.28 4.63
CA LEU A 613 -3.95 -8.48 5.46
C LEU A 613 -2.64 -9.28 5.51
N LEU A 614 -1.88 -9.36 4.41
CA LEU A 614 -0.53 -9.94 4.41
C LEU A 614 0.39 -9.17 5.35
N ALA A 615 0.31 -7.84 5.37
CA ALA A 615 1.09 -7.01 6.28
C ALA A 615 0.75 -7.29 7.75
N VAL A 616 -0.53 -7.46 8.10
CA VAL A 616 -0.93 -7.83 9.47
C VAL A 616 -0.43 -9.24 9.83
N VAL A 617 -0.55 -10.21 8.93
CA VAL A 617 -0.09 -11.60 9.16
C VAL A 617 1.42 -11.66 9.36
N THR A 618 2.19 -10.95 8.54
CA THR A 618 3.65 -10.92 8.63
C THR A 618 4.15 -10.06 9.79
N ALA A 619 3.43 -8.99 10.16
CA ALA A 619 3.72 -8.24 11.39
C ALA A 619 3.49 -9.10 12.65
N ALA A 620 2.43 -9.93 12.65
CA ALA A 620 2.14 -10.85 13.76
C ALA A 620 3.09 -12.05 13.83
N ALA A 621 3.54 -12.56 12.68
CA ALA A 621 4.53 -13.63 12.59
C ALA A 621 5.62 -13.28 11.56
N PRO A 622 6.68 -12.56 11.97
CA PRO A 622 7.77 -12.10 11.08
C PRO A 622 8.40 -13.20 10.23
N VAL A 623 8.51 -14.41 10.80
CA VAL A 623 9.01 -15.61 10.11
C VAL A 623 8.30 -15.92 8.79
N LEU A 624 7.06 -15.46 8.60
CA LEU A 624 6.27 -15.65 7.38
C LEU A 624 6.62 -14.65 6.26
N LEU A 625 7.35 -13.57 6.53
CA LEU A 625 7.62 -12.51 5.54
C LEU A 625 8.37 -13.07 4.32
N VAL A 626 9.50 -13.73 4.53
CA VAL A 626 10.33 -14.30 3.47
C VAL A 626 9.56 -15.30 2.61
N PRO A 627 8.93 -16.36 3.16
CA PRO A 627 8.18 -17.31 2.35
C PRO A 627 6.96 -16.68 1.67
N ALA A 628 6.31 -15.68 2.27
CA ALA A 628 5.20 -14.97 1.63
C ALA A 628 5.65 -14.14 0.43
N VAL A 629 6.74 -13.35 0.56
CA VAL A 629 7.32 -12.57 -0.54
C VAL A 629 7.73 -13.50 -1.68
N LEU A 630 8.46 -14.59 -1.37
CA LEU A 630 8.87 -15.58 -2.37
C LEU A 630 7.65 -16.22 -3.06
N SER A 631 6.62 -16.59 -2.29
CA SER A 631 5.39 -17.15 -2.86
C SER A 631 4.68 -16.16 -3.79
N CYS A 632 4.59 -14.88 -3.41
CA CYS A 632 4.04 -13.82 -4.25
C CYS A 632 4.84 -13.64 -5.54
N VAL A 633 6.17 -13.57 -5.46
CA VAL A 633 7.07 -13.40 -6.62
C VAL A 633 6.98 -14.61 -7.56
N ILE A 634 7.12 -15.82 -7.04
CA ILE A 634 7.05 -17.06 -7.82
C ILE A 634 5.68 -17.17 -8.48
N ALA A 635 4.58 -16.96 -7.74
CA ALA A 635 3.24 -17.00 -8.30
C ALA A 635 3.00 -15.89 -9.34
N ALA A 636 3.56 -14.69 -9.15
CA ALA A 636 3.50 -13.61 -10.14
C ALA A 636 4.21 -14.01 -11.45
N LEU A 637 5.37 -14.66 -11.35
CA LEU A 637 6.13 -15.15 -12.50
C LEU A 637 5.42 -16.30 -13.22
N VAL A 638 4.87 -17.26 -12.47
CA VAL A 638 4.16 -18.44 -13.01
C VAL A 638 2.84 -18.04 -13.68
N LEU A 639 2.04 -17.19 -13.03
CA LEU A 639 0.76 -16.71 -13.56
C LEU A 639 0.93 -15.58 -14.60
N ARG A 640 2.17 -15.10 -14.79
CA ARG A 640 2.58 -14.08 -15.77
C ARG A 640 1.66 -12.86 -15.72
N ARG A 641 0.80 -12.69 -16.73
CA ARG A 641 -0.06 -11.52 -16.86
C ARG A 641 -1.19 -11.52 -15.82
N ALA A 642 -1.76 -12.67 -15.47
CA ALA A 642 -2.79 -12.78 -14.44
C ALA A 642 -2.22 -12.56 -13.02
N GLY A 643 -0.92 -12.85 -12.84
CA GLY A 643 -0.20 -12.70 -11.57
C GLY A 643 0.31 -11.30 -11.27
N LYS A 644 0.11 -10.30 -12.15
CA LYS A 644 0.68 -8.94 -11.96
C LYS A 644 0.31 -8.31 -10.61
N VAL A 645 -0.91 -8.57 -10.15
CA VAL A 645 -1.42 -8.10 -8.86
C VAL A 645 -0.59 -8.60 -7.67
N LEU A 646 0.02 -9.78 -7.80
CA LEU A 646 0.82 -10.39 -6.73
C LEU A 646 2.12 -9.63 -6.43
N TRP A 647 2.62 -8.81 -7.36
CA TRP A 647 3.74 -7.90 -7.10
C TRP A 647 3.41 -6.80 -6.09
N LEU A 648 2.12 -6.48 -5.91
CA LEU A 648 1.66 -5.42 -5.02
C LEU A 648 1.45 -5.90 -3.59
N LEU A 649 1.19 -7.20 -3.41
CA LEU A 649 0.90 -7.81 -2.11
C LEU A 649 1.99 -7.57 -1.06
N PRO A 650 3.29 -7.78 -1.34
CA PRO A 650 4.32 -7.64 -0.31
C PRO A 650 4.63 -6.17 0.05
N ILE A 651 4.16 -5.20 -0.74
CA ILE A 651 4.58 -3.79 -0.61
C ILE A 651 4.21 -3.21 0.78
N PRO A 652 2.97 -3.33 1.31
CA PRO A 652 2.64 -2.81 2.63
C PRO A 652 3.38 -3.52 3.76
N ALA A 653 3.59 -4.84 3.64
CA ALA A 653 4.36 -5.61 4.62
C ALA A 653 5.81 -5.08 4.69
N LEU A 654 6.49 -4.96 3.54
CA LEU A 654 7.86 -4.44 3.48
C LEU A 654 7.95 -3.00 4.00
N ALA A 655 6.93 -2.16 3.74
CA ALA A 655 6.90 -0.78 4.22
C ALA A 655 6.80 -0.67 5.75
N ILE A 656 6.03 -1.54 6.40
CA ILE A 656 5.89 -1.56 7.87
C ILE A 656 7.13 -2.16 8.54
N PHE A 657 7.84 -3.06 7.85
CA PHE A 657 9.14 -3.58 8.32
C PHE A 657 10.30 -2.59 8.11
N ALA A 658 10.17 -1.59 7.25
CA ALA A 658 11.26 -0.68 6.89
C ALA A 658 11.89 0.06 8.10
N PRO A 659 11.14 0.63 9.06
CA PRO A 659 11.74 1.27 10.24
C PRO A 659 12.63 0.30 11.03
N MET A 660 12.12 -0.90 11.33
CA MET A 660 12.84 -1.93 12.08
C MET A 660 14.09 -2.41 11.32
N LEU A 661 13.97 -2.69 10.02
CA LEU A 661 15.10 -3.17 9.20
C LEU A 661 16.20 -2.11 9.04
N ILE A 662 15.82 -0.85 8.83
CA ILE A 662 16.79 0.25 8.74
C ILE A 662 17.48 0.45 10.10
N SER A 663 16.73 0.38 11.19
CA SER A 663 17.29 0.46 12.54
C SER A 663 18.21 -0.72 12.85
N ALA A 664 17.90 -1.93 12.39
CA ALA A 664 18.76 -3.11 12.55
C ALA A 664 20.06 -2.96 11.75
N LEU A 665 19.97 -2.45 10.51
CA LEU A 665 21.14 -2.16 9.67
C LEU A 665 22.05 -1.08 10.27
N ASP A 666 21.47 -0.01 10.80
CA ASP A 666 22.21 1.10 11.44
C ASP A 666 23.01 0.62 12.67
N ARG A 667 22.50 -0.38 13.38
CA ARG A 667 23.15 -0.99 14.56
C ARG A 667 24.10 -2.14 14.24
N GLY A 668 24.13 -2.64 13.01
CA GLY A 668 24.83 -3.89 12.68
C GLY A 668 24.18 -5.14 13.29
N ALA A 669 22.90 -5.09 13.66
CA ALA A 669 22.19 -6.21 14.25
C ALA A 669 21.99 -7.36 13.24
N ASN A 670 21.85 -8.57 13.77
CA ASN A 670 21.62 -9.76 12.96
C ASN A 670 20.24 -9.72 12.28
N LEU A 671 20.21 -9.34 11.00
CA LEU A 671 18.98 -9.24 10.21
C LEU A 671 18.18 -10.54 10.14
N ALA A 672 18.87 -11.69 10.16
CA ALA A 672 18.19 -12.98 10.12
C ALA A 672 17.39 -13.19 11.41
N ALA A 673 17.98 -12.88 12.57
CA ALA A 673 17.30 -12.92 13.85
C ALA A 673 16.09 -11.96 13.87
N VAL A 674 16.28 -10.70 13.45
CA VAL A 674 15.20 -9.69 13.40
C VAL A 674 13.99 -10.14 12.56
N LEU A 675 14.23 -10.88 11.47
CA LEU A 675 13.17 -11.36 10.58
C LEU A 675 12.44 -12.61 11.09
N VAL A 676 13.00 -13.33 12.07
CA VAL A 676 12.44 -14.60 12.58
C VAL A 676 12.00 -14.52 14.03
N SER A 677 12.41 -13.48 14.77
CA SER A 677 11.95 -13.20 16.13
C SER A 677 10.44 -13.05 16.21
N GLU A 678 9.87 -13.52 17.32
CA GLU A 678 8.45 -13.42 17.59
C GLU A 678 8.11 -12.20 18.45
N PRO A 679 6.92 -11.61 18.26
CA PRO A 679 6.47 -10.55 19.17
C PRO A 679 6.21 -11.12 20.57
N GLY A 680 6.78 -10.47 21.59
CA GLY A 680 6.60 -10.83 22.99
C GLY A 680 7.91 -11.27 23.66
N ARG A 681 7.79 -12.05 24.74
CA ARG A 681 8.94 -12.59 25.47
C ARG A 681 9.45 -13.87 24.81
N SER A 682 10.76 -14.00 24.65
CA SER A 682 11.45 -15.24 24.30
C SER A 682 11.24 -16.30 25.39
N LEU A 683 10.93 -17.54 24.98
CA LEU A 683 10.76 -18.67 25.89
C LEU A 683 11.91 -19.65 25.72
N SER A 684 12.51 -20.08 26.83
CA SER A 684 13.57 -21.09 26.82
C SER A 684 13.05 -22.45 26.35
N VAL A 685 13.95 -23.35 25.94
CA VAL A 685 13.57 -24.72 25.55
C VAL A 685 12.90 -25.46 26.72
N THR A 686 13.29 -25.15 27.96
CA THR A 686 12.69 -25.75 29.17
C THR A 686 11.25 -25.30 29.43
N GLU A 687 10.93 -24.04 29.10
CA GLU A 687 9.58 -23.49 29.25
C GLU A 687 8.64 -23.93 28.12
N ALA A 688 9.12 -23.86 26.87
CA ALA A 688 8.28 -24.00 25.69
C ALA A 688 8.42 -25.33 24.93
N GLY A 689 9.39 -26.18 25.28
CA GLY A 689 9.73 -27.39 24.54
C GLY A 689 10.54 -27.12 23.26
N ALA A 690 11.26 -28.14 22.78
CA ALA A 690 12.04 -28.05 21.56
C ALA A 690 11.14 -27.99 20.30
N SER A 691 11.66 -27.43 19.20
CA SER A 691 10.94 -27.42 17.91
C SER A 691 10.74 -28.81 17.33
N ALA A 692 9.55 -29.07 16.78
CA ALA A 692 9.20 -30.36 16.19
C ALA A 692 10.12 -30.74 15.01
N PRO A 693 10.56 -32.00 14.89
CA PRO A 693 11.19 -32.51 13.68
C PRO A 693 10.20 -32.53 12.51
N LEU A 694 10.71 -32.54 11.27
CA LEU A 694 9.91 -32.35 10.05
C LEU A 694 8.73 -33.33 9.90
N TRP A 695 8.88 -34.58 10.34
CA TRP A 695 7.80 -35.56 10.27
C TRP A 695 6.67 -35.27 11.26
N GLN A 696 6.96 -34.70 12.44
CA GLN A 696 5.95 -34.25 13.41
C GLN A 696 5.25 -32.97 12.91
N GLN A 697 5.99 -32.08 12.23
CA GLN A 697 5.41 -30.91 11.57
C GLN A 697 4.38 -31.30 10.50
N LEU A 698 4.63 -32.36 9.72
CA LEU A 698 3.67 -32.90 8.75
C LEU A 698 2.37 -33.42 9.38
N LEU A 699 2.40 -33.78 10.66
CA LEU A 699 1.22 -34.19 11.43
C LEU A 699 0.52 -33.01 12.13
N GLY A 700 1.03 -31.79 12.00
CA GLY A 700 0.45 -30.56 12.56
C GLY A 700 1.05 -30.11 13.90
N PHE A 701 2.11 -30.77 14.39
CA PHE A 701 2.79 -30.42 15.65
C PHE A 701 3.92 -29.42 15.43
N SER A 702 3.94 -28.34 16.21
CA SER A 702 5.00 -27.31 16.23
C SER A 702 6.10 -27.61 17.25
N GLN A 703 5.79 -28.41 18.28
CA GLN A 703 6.70 -28.82 19.35
C GLN A 703 7.04 -30.29 19.26
N ALA A 704 8.28 -30.61 19.64
CA ALA A 704 8.76 -31.98 19.66
C ALA A 704 8.13 -32.76 20.81
N PHE A 705 7.65 -33.97 20.51
CA PHE A 705 7.29 -34.97 21.51
C PHE A 705 8.12 -36.24 21.33
N ASP A 706 8.30 -37.00 22.40
CA ASP A 706 8.97 -38.30 22.34
C ASP A 706 8.02 -39.35 21.71
N PRO A 707 8.32 -39.91 20.52
CA PRO A 707 7.46 -40.89 19.88
C PRO A 707 7.35 -42.20 20.68
N THR A 708 8.33 -42.50 21.53
CA THR A 708 8.34 -43.71 22.37
C THR A 708 7.52 -43.57 23.64
N GLY A 709 7.08 -42.34 23.97
CA GLY A 709 6.28 -42.01 25.15
C GLY A 709 5.11 -42.98 25.35
N GLY A 710 5.19 -43.76 26.43
CA GLY A 710 4.15 -44.70 26.86
C GLY A 710 3.08 -44.00 27.71
N LEU A 711 1.97 -44.69 27.99
CA LEU A 711 0.92 -44.19 28.88
C LEU A 711 1.53 -43.97 30.29
N PRO A 712 1.60 -42.73 30.79
CA PRO A 712 2.04 -42.47 32.15
C PRO A 712 1.02 -43.12 33.08
N GLY A 713 1.53 -43.83 34.10
CA GLY A 713 0.71 -44.63 35.01
C GLY A 713 0.58 -46.11 34.67
N THR A 714 0.98 -46.61 33.49
CA THR A 714 0.95 -48.06 33.18
C THR A 714 2.25 -48.79 33.49
N THR A 715 3.35 -48.07 33.73
CA THR A 715 4.68 -48.65 33.96
C THR A 715 4.94 -49.03 35.41
N ASN A 716 4.20 -48.45 36.37
CA ASN A 716 4.48 -48.60 37.82
C ASN A 716 3.27 -49.00 38.69
N SER A 717 2.12 -49.39 38.12
CA SER A 717 0.96 -49.77 38.94
C SER A 717 0.41 -51.17 38.59
N GLU A 718 0.27 -52.01 39.62
CA GLU A 718 -0.42 -53.31 39.57
C GLU A 718 -1.89 -53.18 39.08
N SER A 719 -2.42 -51.95 38.99
CA SER A 719 -3.78 -51.61 38.55
C SER A 719 -3.99 -51.60 37.03
N ALA A 720 -2.95 -51.81 36.21
CA ALA A 720 -3.07 -51.86 34.74
C ALA A 720 -3.26 -53.29 34.16
N ALA A 721 -3.44 -54.31 35.01
CA ALA A 721 -3.57 -55.72 34.60
C ALA A 721 -4.81 -56.05 33.74
N TRP A 722 -5.80 -55.14 33.66
CA TRP A 722 -7.02 -55.29 32.87
C TRP A 722 -6.89 -54.75 31.43
N LEU A 723 -5.83 -53.99 31.10
CA LEU A 723 -5.56 -53.58 29.73
C LEU A 723 -4.92 -54.74 28.95
N PRO A 724 -5.40 -55.07 27.73
CA PRO A 724 -4.68 -55.93 26.80
C PRO A 724 -3.21 -55.50 26.66
N SER A 725 -2.27 -56.44 26.63
CA SER A 725 -0.82 -56.16 26.59
C SER A 725 -0.41 -55.23 25.44
N VAL A 726 -1.11 -55.29 24.31
CA VAL A 726 -0.94 -54.40 23.13
C VAL A 726 -1.23 -52.92 23.45
N LEU A 727 -2.09 -52.66 24.43
CA LEU A 727 -2.43 -51.31 24.91
C LEU A 727 -1.51 -50.86 26.07
N ALA A 728 -0.68 -51.73 26.63
CA ALA A 728 0.33 -51.39 27.66
C ALA A 728 1.73 -51.08 27.07
N GLU A 729 1.89 -51.21 25.75
CA GLU A 729 3.17 -51.01 25.04
C GLU A 729 3.64 -49.54 24.98
N SER A 730 4.94 -49.35 24.76
CA SER A 730 5.55 -48.07 24.36
C SER A 730 4.93 -47.53 23.05
N PHE A 731 5.15 -46.27 22.70
CA PHE A 731 4.68 -45.59 21.46
C PHE A 731 3.23 -45.07 21.42
N TRP A 732 2.58 -44.87 22.56
CA TRP A 732 1.26 -44.22 22.58
C TRP A 732 1.30 -42.81 22.01
N ALA A 733 2.38 -42.09 22.27
CA ALA A 733 2.58 -40.78 21.72
C ALA A 733 2.52 -40.78 20.18
N LEU A 734 3.22 -41.70 19.54
CA LEU A 734 3.19 -41.88 18.10
C LEU A 734 1.79 -42.27 17.58
N ARG A 735 1.11 -43.21 18.25
CA ARG A 735 -0.24 -43.68 17.83
C ARG A 735 -1.24 -42.51 17.81
N VAL A 736 -1.21 -41.68 18.84
CA VAL A 736 -2.04 -40.48 18.95
C VAL A 736 -1.70 -39.44 17.89
N ALA A 737 -0.41 -39.16 17.68
CA ALA A 737 0.04 -38.18 16.69
C ALA A 737 -0.37 -38.61 15.27
N LEU A 738 -0.22 -39.91 14.96
CA LEU A 738 -0.69 -40.48 13.70
C LEU A 738 -2.20 -40.39 13.57
N LEU A 739 -2.96 -40.69 14.62
CA LEU A 739 -4.42 -40.57 14.60
C LEU A 739 -4.87 -39.13 14.35
N THR A 740 -4.12 -38.14 14.84
CA THR A 740 -4.44 -36.71 14.71
C THR A 740 -4.12 -36.17 13.32
N GLY A 741 -2.92 -36.42 12.79
CA GLY A 741 -2.45 -35.79 11.55
C GLY A 741 -2.43 -36.68 10.30
N ALA A 742 -2.24 -38.00 10.46
CA ALA A 742 -1.99 -38.89 9.32
C ALA A 742 -3.18 -39.03 8.36
N PRO A 743 -4.46 -39.08 8.81
CA PRO A 743 -5.60 -39.13 7.89
C PRO A 743 -5.60 -37.98 6.89
N LEU A 744 -5.38 -36.75 7.36
CA LEU A 744 -5.30 -35.56 6.50
C LEU A 744 -4.14 -35.67 5.51
N LEU A 745 -2.96 -36.05 5.99
CA LEU A 745 -1.75 -36.20 5.17
C LEU A 745 -1.95 -37.25 4.06
N VAL A 746 -2.49 -38.42 4.40
CA VAL A 746 -2.75 -39.51 3.44
C VAL A 746 -3.75 -39.05 2.37
N ILE A 747 -4.84 -38.38 2.75
CA ILE A 747 -5.83 -37.85 1.79
C ILE A 747 -5.18 -36.80 0.88
N ALA A 748 -4.35 -35.91 1.42
CA ALA A 748 -3.65 -34.88 0.64
C ALA A 748 -2.65 -35.49 -0.36
N VAL A 749 -1.89 -36.52 0.05
CA VAL A 749 -0.96 -37.24 -0.84
C VAL A 749 -1.71 -37.99 -1.93
N LEU A 750 -2.80 -38.68 -1.61
CA LEU A 750 -3.63 -39.35 -2.61
C LEU A 750 -4.28 -38.35 -3.58
N ALA A 751 -4.66 -37.16 -3.09
CA ALA A 751 -5.14 -36.07 -3.93
C ALA A 751 -4.09 -35.55 -4.91
N LEU A 752 -2.82 -35.50 -4.52
CA LEU A 752 -1.69 -35.13 -5.39
C LEU A 752 -1.49 -36.13 -6.53
N LEU A 753 -1.72 -37.41 -6.26
CA LEU A 753 -1.58 -38.50 -7.25
C LEU A 753 -2.80 -38.59 -8.19
N ALA A 754 -3.98 -38.14 -7.76
CA ALA A 754 -5.21 -38.18 -8.54
C ALA A 754 -5.28 -37.08 -9.64
N VAL A 755 -5.73 -37.45 -10.84
CA VAL A 755 -5.46 -36.72 -12.11
C VAL A 755 -6.31 -35.45 -12.38
N GLY A 756 -7.33 -35.12 -11.58
CA GLY A 756 -8.36 -34.14 -11.97
C GLY A 756 -8.04 -32.64 -11.84
N ARG A 757 -7.20 -32.21 -10.89
CA ARG A 757 -6.92 -30.77 -10.58
C ARG A 757 -5.44 -30.48 -10.31
N ARG A 758 -4.55 -31.03 -11.15
CA ARG A 758 -3.09 -31.06 -10.93
C ARG A 758 -2.49 -29.70 -10.57
N ALA A 759 -2.84 -28.61 -11.24
CA ALA A 759 -2.17 -27.32 -11.02
C ALA A 759 -2.33 -26.75 -9.60
N VAL A 760 -3.54 -26.78 -9.03
CA VAL A 760 -3.79 -26.27 -7.67
C VAL A 760 -3.13 -27.16 -6.62
N VAL A 761 -3.32 -28.47 -6.74
CA VAL A 761 -2.80 -29.43 -5.77
C VAL A 761 -1.26 -29.46 -5.82
N LEU A 762 -0.64 -29.41 -7.01
CA LEU A 762 0.81 -29.29 -7.16
C LEU A 762 1.34 -27.98 -6.58
N SER A 763 0.64 -26.85 -6.76
CA SER A 763 1.05 -25.57 -6.18
C SER A 763 1.02 -25.63 -4.65
N CYS A 764 -0.04 -26.20 -4.05
CA CYS A 764 -0.10 -26.45 -2.61
C CYS A 764 1.01 -27.38 -2.12
N GLY A 765 1.32 -28.45 -2.88
CA GLY A 765 2.42 -29.37 -2.56
C GLY A 765 3.80 -28.70 -2.59
N LEU A 766 4.07 -27.88 -3.61
CA LEU A 766 5.33 -27.13 -3.73
C LEU A 766 5.48 -26.08 -2.63
N ILE A 767 4.41 -25.31 -2.33
CA ILE A 767 4.42 -24.34 -1.23
C ILE A 767 4.62 -25.05 0.11
N GLY A 768 3.93 -26.17 0.34
CA GLY A 768 4.09 -26.99 1.54
C GLY A 768 5.52 -27.53 1.71
N LEU A 769 6.11 -28.11 0.66
CA LEU A 769 7.49 -28.59 0.67
C LEU A 769 8.50 -27.46 0.88
N GLY A 770 8.32 -26.32 0.21
CA GLY A 770 9.16 -25.13 0.39
C GLY A 770 9.08 -24.60 1.82
N THR A 771 7.89 -24.60 2.43
CA THR A 771 7.66 -24.17 3.82
C THR A 771 8.32 -25.13 4.81
N LEU A 772 8.24 -26.44 4.56
CA LEU A 772 8.91 -27.46 5.38
C LEU A 772 10.43 -27.34 5.30
N GLY A 773 10.99 -27.11 4.10
CA GLY A 773 12.42 -26.85 3.92
C GLY A 773 12.89 -25.56 4.59
N TYR A 774 12.09 -24.49 4.50
CA TYR A 774 12.37 -23.22 5.19
C TYR A 774 12.31 -23.39 6.72
N SER A 775 11.34 -24.15 7.24
CA SER A 775 11.23 -24.49 8.67
C SER A 775 12.47 -25.25 9.18
N ALA A 776 13.01 -26.19 8.39
CA ALA A 776 14.22 -26.92 8.72
C ALA A 776 15.46 -26.01 8.86
N LEU A 777 15.51 -24.93 8.08
CA LEU A 777 16.58 -23.93 8.15
C LEU A 777 16.38 -22.99 9.34
N VAL A 778 15.18 -22.41 9.46
CA VAL A 778 14.91 -21.33 10.41
C VAL A 778 14.81 -21.82 11.85
N SER A 779 14.39 -23.07 12.09
CA SER A 779 14.44 -23.67 13.44
C SER A 779 15.83 -23.67 14.09
N ARG A 780 16.90 -23.47 13.29
CA ARG A 780 18.29 -23.37 13.77
C ARG A 780 18.78 -21.94 13.93
N LEU A 781 18.03 -20.94 13.47
CA LEU A 781 18.40 -19.53 13.60
C LEU A 781 18.07 -19.03 15.00
N ALA A 782 18.97 -18.23 15.57
CA ALA A 782 18.70 -17.53 16.82
C ALA A 782 17.58 -16.50 16.62
N ALA A 783 16.60 -16.54 17.51
CA ALA A 783 15.44 -15.64 17.47
C ALA A 783 15.32 -14.78 18.74
N GLY A 784 16.07 -15.11 19.79
CA GLY A 784 16.08 -14.38 21.06
C GLY A 784 17.00 -15.05 22.07
N SER A 785 17.11 -14.45 23.25
CA SER A 785 17.79 -15.02 24.42
C SER A 785 16.82 -15.13 25.60
N ALA A 786 17.00 -16.14 26.43
CA ALA A 786 16.30 -16.31 27.70
C ALA A 786 17.35 -16.56 28.79
N GLY A 787 17.73 -15.52 29.53
CA GLY A 787 18.93 -15.56 30.37
C GLY A 787 20.18 -15.72 29.49
N SER A 788 21.03 -16.69 29.82
CA SER A 788 22.21 -17.03 29.02
C SER A 788 21.94 -18.02 27.87
N GLU A 789 20.71 -18.55 27.74
CA GLU A 789 20.35 -19.50 26.69
C GLU A 789 19.92 -18.76 25.41
N VAL A 790 20.54 -19.10 24.27
CA VAL A 790 20.11 -18.62 22.95
C VAL A 790 18.97 -19.51 22.45
N VAL A 791 17.82 -18.88 22.18
CA VAL A 791 16.58 -19.56 21.80
C VAL A 791 16.42 -19.60 20.28
N GLY A 792 16.08 -20.78 19.74
CA GLY A 792 15.77 -20.97 18.33
C GLY A 792 14.40 -20.42 17.91
N THR A 793 14.21 -20.24 16.60
CA THR A 793 12.94 -19.71 16.06
C THR A 793 11.76 -20.65 16.30
N HIS A 794 10.62 -20.11 16.71
CA HIS A 794 9.37 -20.85 16.78
C HIS A 794 8.76 -21.10 15.39
N ILE A 795 8.49 -22.37 15.09
CA ILE A 795 8.04 -22.83 13.76
C ILE A 795 6.50 -22.94 13.61
N GLY A 796 5.71 -22.62 14.64
CA GLY A 796 4.25 -22.77 14.62
C GLY A 796 3.52 -22.09 13.45
N PRO A 797 3.85 -20.84 13.08
CA PRO A 797 3.29 -20.19 11.90
C PRO A 797 3.57 -20.94 10.59
N LEU A 798 4.76 -21.55 10.45
CA LEU A 798 5.13 -22.35 9.28
C LEU A 798 4.35 -23.67 9.22
N VAL A 799 4.15 -24.34 10.36
CA VAL A 799 3.30 -25.53 10.47
C VAL A 799 1.85 -25.21 10.10
N SER A 800 1.37 -24.01 10.43
CA SER A 800 0.04 -23.54 10.04
C SER A 800 -0.09 -23.38 8.52
N VAL A 801 0.90 -22.79 7.85
CA VAL A 801 0.93 -22.70 6.38
C VAL A 801 0.96 -24.09 5.75
N LEU A 802 1.80 -25.00 6.25
CA LEU A 802 1.88 -26.38 5.80
C LEU A 802 0.52 -27.11 5.93
N ALA A 803 -0.12 -27.01 7.09
CA ALA A 803 -1.43 -27.61 7.33
C ALA A 803 -2.50 -27.03 6.41
N LEU A 804 -2.48 -25.72 6.14
CA LEU A 804 -3.42 -25.08 5.20
C LEU A 804 -3.26 -25.64 3.78
N CYS A 805 -2.02 -25.85 3.33
CA CYS A 805 -1.72 -26.51 2.05
C CYS A 805 -2.25 -27.94 2.00
N LEU A 806 -2.09 -28.72 3.08
CA LEU A 806 -2.62 -30.09 3.18
C LEU A 806 -4.16 -30.11 3.15
N ILE A 807 -4.82 -29.22 3.89
CA ILE A 807 -6.29 -29.08 3.88
C ILE A 807 -6.78 -28.70 2.47
N ALA A 808 -6.14 -27.71 1.82
CA ALA A 808 -6.48 -27.29 0.47
C ALA A 808 -6.35 -28.43 -0.55
N ALA A 809 -5.27 -29.22 -0.46
CA ALA A 809 -5.03 -30.39 -1.29
C ALA A 809 -6.07 -31.49 -1.03
N ALA A 810 -6.32 -31.83 0.23
CA ALA A 810 -7.27 -32.86 0.63
C ALA A 810 -8.70 -32.53 0.18
N VAL A 811 -9.19 -31.31 0.45
CA VAL A 811 -10.54 -30.86 0.04
C VAL A 811 -10.66 -30.83 -1.48
N SER A 812 -9.62 -30.38 -2.19
CA SER A 812 -9.60 -30.39 -3.65
C SER A 812 -9.66 -31.81 -4.22
N GLY A 813 -8.92 -32.75 -3.63
CA GLY A 813 -8.94 -34.17 -4.01
C GLY A 813 -10.31 -34.82 -3.81
N LEU A 814 -10.89 -34.66 -2.62
CA LEU A 814 -12.21 -35.20 -2.24
C LEU A 814 -13.35 -34.68 -3.15
N SER A 815 -13.22 -33.44 -3.65
CA SER A 815 -14.17 -32.88 -4.60
C SER A 815 -14.11 -33.52 -6.00
N SER A 816 -12.92 -33.99 -6.40
CA SER A 816 -12.67 -34.54 -7.74
C SER A 816 -12.95 -36.04 -7.86
N SER A 817 -12.73 -36.82 -6.79
CA SER A 817 -12.90 -38.28 -6.79
C SER A 817 -14.36 -38.74 -6.91
N GLN A 818 -15.34 -37.90 -6.55
CA GLN A 818 -16.76 -38.22 -6.72
C GLN A 818 -17.25 -37.99 -8.16
N ALA A 819 -16.51 -37.25 -8.99
CA ALA A 819 -16.84 -37.04 -10.40
C ALA A 819 -16.30 -38.15 -11.31
N ALA A 820 -15.22 -38.83 -10.88
CA ALA A 820 -14.65 -39.98 -11.57
C ALA A 820 -15.15 -41.26 -10.91
N GLY A 821 -16.14 -41.93 -11.52
CA GLY A 821 -16.73 -43.20 -11.07
C GLY A 821 -15.74 -44.37 -11.05
N SER A 822 -14.75 -44.31 -10.16
CA SER A 822 -13.73 -45.34 -9.97
C SER A 822 -14.15 -46.29 -8.85
N ALA A 823 -13.95 -47.60 -9.06
CA ALA A 823 -14.31 -48.67 -8.12
C ALA A 823 -13.64 -48.54 -6.72
N LEU A 824 -12.60 -47.71 -6.58
CA LEU A 824 -11.93 -47.39 -5.32
C LEU A 824 -12.67 -46.36 -4.45
N GLY A 825 -13.58 -45.55 -5.02
CA GLY A 825 -14.27 -44.48 -4.30
C GLY A 825 -15.31 -44.94 -3.26
N GLY A 826 -15.87 -46.14 -3.42
CA GLY A 826 -16.95 -46.65 -2.58
C GLY A 826 -16.56 -47.02 -1.15
N VAL A 827 -15.34 -47.53 -0.95
CA VAL A 827 -14.82 -47.95 0.38
C VAL A 827 -13.95 -46.86 1.01
N PHE A 828 -13.28 -46.04 0.18
CA PHE A 828 -12.36 -45.01 0.64
C PHE A 828 -13.06 -43.84 1.36
N SER A 829 -14.26 -43.48 0.94
CA SER A 829 -15.04 -42.36 1.52
C SER A 829 -15.46 -42.57 2.98
N PRO A 830 -16.07 -43.71 3.39
CA PRO A 830 -16.48 -43.92 4.78
C PRO A 830 -15.28 -44.05 5.73
N VAL A 831 -14.22 -44.77 5.34
CA VAL A 831 -13.02 -44.96 6.17
C VAL A 831 -12.26 -43.65 6.37
N ALA A 832 -12.09 -42.86 5.31
CA ALA A 832 -11.46 -41.54 5.43
C ALA A 832 -12.27 -40.60 6.33
N SER A 833 -13.61 -40.66 6.24
CA SER A 833 -14.50 -39.82 7.06
C SER A 833 -14.47 -40.22 8.54
N THR A 834 -14.49 -41.52 8.86
CA THR A 834 -14.41 -42.00 10.26
C THR A 834 -13.06 -41.67 10.90
N LEU A 835 -11.96 -41.87 10.15
CA LEU A 835 -10.62 -41.50 10.63
C LEU A 835 -10.49 -40.00 10.89
N LEU A 836 -11.09 -39.17 10.04
CA LEU A 836 -11.06 -37.71 10.19
C LEU A 836 -11.90 -37.25 11.40
N VAL A 837 -13.07 -37.85 11.63
CA VAL A 837 -13.88 -37.57 12.83
C VAL A 837 -13.14 -37.98 14.09
N LEU A 838 -12.47 -39.14 14.07
CA LEU A 838 -11.66 -39.60 15.20
C LEU A 838 -10.45 -38.70 15.44
N ALA A 839 -9.78 -38.21 14.39
CA ALA A 839 -8.70 -37.23 14.47
C ALA A 839 -9.15 -35.93 15.16
N VAL A 840 -10.30 -35.40 14.73
CA VAL A 840 -10.95 -34.21 15.32
C VAL A 840 -11.26 -34.43 16.80
N PHE A 841 -11.88 -35.57 17.14
CA PHE A 841 -12.21 -35.88 18.53
C PHE A 841 -10.96 -35.94 19.40
N THR A 842 -9.93 -36.63 18.90
CA THR A 842 -8.62 -36.77 19.54
C THR A 842 -7.99 -35.39 19.81
N ALA A 843 -7.92 -34.53 18.80
CA ALA A 843 -7.40 -33.16 18.93
C ALA A 843 -8.19 -32.31 19.94
N GLY A 844 -9.52 -32.43 19.94
CA GLY A 844 -10.39 -31.75 20.91
C GLY A 844 -10.11 -32.17 22.36
N VAL A 845 -9.87 -33.46 22.60
CA VAL A 845 -9.50 -33.98 23.93
C VAL A 845 -8.14 -33.43 24.38
N PHE A 846 -7.14 -33.38 23.48
CA PHE A 846 -5.82 -32.82 23.80
C PHE A 846 -5.85 -31.34 24.16
N TRP A 847 -6.74 -30.58 23.52
CA TRP A 847 -6.94 -29.18 23.88
C TRP A 847 -7.60 -29.01 25.25
N ALA A 848 -8.64 -29.80 25.52
CA ALA A 848 -9.49 -29.64 26.70
C ALA A 848 -8.81 -30.11 28.00
N ALA A 849 -8.09 -31.23 27.95
CA ALA A 849 -7.52 -31.87 29.13
C ALA A 849 -6.60 -30.96 30.00
N PRO A 850 -5.57 -30.28 29.45
CA PRO A 850 -4.67 -29.44 30.25
C PRO A 850 -5.34 -28.18 30.82
N ARG A 851 -6.53 -27.80 30.31
CA ARG A 851 -7.31 -26.62 30.73
C ARG A 851 -8.43 -26.96 31.71
N MET A 852 -8.85 -28.22 31.75
CA MET A 852 -9.93 -28.71 32.60
C MET A 852 -9.42 -29.31 33.92
N MET A 853 -8.21 -29.89 33.92
CA MET A 853 -7.65 -30.64 35.05
C MET A 853 -6.51 -29.88 35.74
N PRO A 854 -6.36 -29.97 37.08
CA PRO A 854 -5.23 -29.39 37.80
C PRO A 854 -3.88 -29.98 37.33
N GLY A 855 -2.82 -29.16 37.23
CA GLY A 855 -1.48 -29.57 36.77
C GLY A 855 -0.91 -30.80 37.49
N ALA A 856 -1.03 -30.86 38.82
CA ALA A 856 -0.57 -31.99 39.63
C ALA A 856 -1.34 -33.30 39.38
N GLY A 857 -2.54 -33.24 38.77
CA GLY A 857 -3.28 -34.42 38.35
C GLY A 857 -2.92 -34.90 36.94
N LEU A 858 -2.29 -34.05 36.12
CA LEU A 858 -1.87 -34.34 34.74
C LEU A 858 -0.52 -35.07 34.68
N ASP A 859 0.35 -34.82 35.65
CA ASP A 859 1.59 -35.58 35.86
C ASP A 859 1.23 -37.05 36.14
N GLY A 860 1.49 -37.92 35.16
CA GLY A 860 1.15 -39.34 35.25
C GLY A 860 -0.15 -39.77 34.55
N MET A 861 -0.78 -38.92 33.73
CA MET A 861 -1.92 -39.31 32.86
C MET A 861 -1.57 -39.41 31.36
N THR A 862 -2.31 -40.28 30.67
CA THR A 862 -2.18 -40.69 29.24
C THR A 862 -2.13 -39.54 28.23
N ILE A 863 -2.78 -38.42 28.56
CA ILE A 863 -2.95 -37.25 27.70
C ILE A 863 -1.67 -36.38 27.64
N SER A 864 -0.70 -36.57 28.55
CA SER A 864 0.56 -35.81 28.60
C SER A 864 1.66 -36.33 27.66
N THR A 865 1.44 -37.43 26.94
CA THR A 865 2.47 -38.14 26.16
C THR A 865 2.89 -37.48 24.84
N VAL A 866 1.92 -36.91 24.12
CA VAL A 866 2.16 -36.14 22.87
C VAL A 866 2.17 -34.65 23.15
N ASN A 867 1.57 -34.26 24.26
CA ASN A 867 1.36 -32.88 24.60
C ASN A 867 1.75 -32.63 26.06
N THR A 868 3.03 -32.32 26.29
CA THR A 868 3.53 -31.81 27.57
C THR A 868 3.18 -30.32 27.75
N GLU A 869 2.25 -29.76 26.95
CA GLU A 869 1.81 -28.36 27.02
C GLU A 869 1.52 -27.95 28.47
N ARG A 870 2.49 -27.29 29.08
CA ARG A 870 2.23 -26.43 30.22
C ARG A 870 1.47 -25.25 29.66
N VAL A 871 0.21 -25.11 30.05
CA VAL A 871 -0.53 -23.86 29.81
C VAL A 871 0.19 -22.80 30.63
N LEU A 872 1.03 -21.99 29.97
CA LEU A 872 1.88 -20.99 30.61
C LEU A 872 1.13 -19.68 30.85
N ILE A 873 0.03 -19.47 30.13
CA ILE A 873 -0.81 -18.29 30.26
C ILE A 873 -1.62 -18.30 31.55
N GLN A 874 -1.73 -17.14 32.18
CA GLN A 874 -2.39 -16.94 33.46
C GLN A 874 -3.14 -15.59 33.47
N PRO A 875 -4.13 -15.41 34.38
CA PRO A 875 -4.76 -14.12 34.61
C PRO A 875 -3.72 -13.05 34.98
N GLY A 876 -3.67 -11.93 34.24
CA GLY A 876 -2.69 -10.87 34.44
C GLY A 876 -3.32 -9.49 34.60
N THR A 877 -2.48 -8.54 35.03
CA THR A 877 -2.81 -7.11 35.13
C THR A 877 -2.17 -6.32 33.98
N VAL A 878 -2.66 -5.11 33.70
CA VAL A 878 -2.08 -4.22 32.68
C VAL A 878 -0.69 -3.71 33.10
N ARG A 879 -0.44 -3.58 34.41
CA ARG A 879 0.87 -3.28 34.99
C ARG A 879 1.65 -4.56 35.28
N THR A 880 2.97 -4.49 35.17
CA THR A 880 3.92 -5.57 35.56
C THR A 880 4.89 -5.12 36.66
N LEU A 881 4.66 -3.94 37.22
CA LEU A 881 5.36 -3.38 38.37
C LEU A 881 4.38 -3.06 39.50
N PRO A 882 4.84 -3.03 40.76
CA PRO A 882 4.04 -2.54 41.88
C PRO A 882 3.53 -1.12 41.64
N ALA A 883 2.38 -0.79 42.22
CA ALA A 883 1.70 0.49 41.97
C ALA A 883 2.58 1.72 42.27
N THR A 884 3.37 1.69 43.35
CA THR A 884 4.26 2.80 43.74
C THR A 884 5.41 3.01 42.77
N ALA A 885 6.02 1.91 42.29
CA ALA A 885 7.08 1.96 41.30
C ALA A 885 6.55 2.42 39.93
N ALA A 886 5.37 1.93 39.53
CA ALA A 886 4.72 2.33 38.29
C ALA A 886 4.26 3.80 38.29
N ASP A 887 3.77 4.31 39.42
CA ASP A 887 3.36 5.71 39.57
C ASP A 887 4.55 6.66 39.40
N LEU A 888 5.69 6.38 40.04
CA LEU A 888 6.92 7.17 39.86
C LEU A 888 7.54 7.03 38.46
N GLY A 889 7.40 5.87 37.82
CA GLY A 889 7.85 5.68 36.43
C GLY A 889 6.97 6.35 35.38
N THR A 890 5.67 6.50 35.64
CA THR A 890 4.72 7.17 34.72
C THR A 890 4.58 8.66 34.98
N GLY A 891 4.86 9.08 36.23
CA GLY A 891 4.93 10.46 36.66
C GLY A 891 6.11 11.23 36.07
N PRO A 892 6.23 12.53 36.39
CA PRO A 892 7.21 13.42 35.78
C PRO A 892 8.67 13.05 36.08
N ALA A 893 8.95 12.32 37.17
CA ALA A 893 10.30 11.84 37.46
C ALA A 893 10.79 10.82 36.42
N ALA A 894 9.87 10.09 35.78
CA ALA A 894 10.14 8.98 34.87
C ALA A 894 11.18 7.99 35.41
N ALA A 895 11.14 7.73 36.73
CA ALA A 895 12.10 6.89 37.40
C ALA A 895 11.99 5.44 36.92
N ARG A 896 13.13 4.77 36.79
CA ARG A 896 13.19 3.37 36.37
C ARG A 896 13.19 2.45 37.59
N THR A 897 12.77 1.22 37.38
CA THR A 897 12.83 0.15 38.39
C THR A 897 13.79 -0.94 37.92
N LEU A 898 14.75 -1.29 38.77
CA LEU A 898 15.64 -2.43 38.56
C LEU A 898 14.94 -3.70 39.04
N VAL A 899 14.64 -4.60 38.11
CA VAL A 899 14.02 -5.89 38.43
C VAL A 899 15.09 -6.97 38.45
N LEU A 900 15.25 -7.60 39.61
CA LEU A 900 16.19 -8.69 39.81
C LEU A 900 15.43 -10.02 39.97
N SER A 901 15.99 -11.07 39.40
CA SER A 901 15.53 -12.44 39.61
C SER A 901 16.72 -13.37 39.78
N SER A 902 16.63 -14.32 40.71
CA SER A 902 17.63 -15.35 40.90
C SER A 902 17.24 -16.61 40.13
N SER A 903 18.17 -17.14 39.34
CA SER A 903 18.04 -18.42 38.64
C SER A 903 19.19 -19.38 39.05
N ALA A 904 19.11 -20.64 38.64
CA ALA A 904 20.20 -21.61 38.86
C ALA A 904 21.52 -21.23 38.14
N GLN A 905 21.44 -20.35 37.13
CA GLN A 905 22.57 -19.90 36.30
C GLN A 905 23.15 -18.56 36.78
N GLY A 906 22.52 -17.88 37.74
CA GLY A 906 22.94 -16.57 38.24
C GLY A 906 21.79 -15.60 38.48
N VAL A 907 22.12 -14.33 38.71
CA VAL A 907 21.16 -13.23 38.89
C VAL A 907 20.90 -12.55 37.54
N SER A 908 19.64 -12.47 37.13
CA SER A 908 19.21 -11.68 35.98
C SER A 908 18.76 -10.30 36.44
N ALA A 909 19.20 -9.25 35.74
CA ALA A 909 18.77 -7.88 35.97
C ALA A 909 18.08 -7.32 34.71
N GLU A 910 16.91 -6.71 34.88
CA GLU A 910 16.18 -6.03 33.81
C GLU A 910 15.74 -4.65 34.31
N ILE A 911 15.97 -3.63 33.49
CA ILE A 911 15.44 -2.29 33.75
C ILE A 911 14.02 -2.22 33.19
N ARG A 912 13.08 -1.70 33.98
CA ARG A 912 11.71 -1.45 33.54
C ARG A 912 11.33 -0.01 33.82
N ALA A 913 10.77 0.67 32.82
CA ALA A 913 10.23 2.02 32.98
C ALA A 913 8.69 1.99 33.07
N ARG A 914 8.11 3.10 33.52
CA ARG A 914 6.65 3.35 33.46
C ARG A 914 5.82 2.21 34.09
N HIS A 915 4.88 1.61 33.36
CA HIS A 915 4.01 0.52 33.82
C HIS A 915 4.70 -0.85 33.91
N GLY A 916 5.97 -0.92 33.51
CA GLY A 916 6.77 -2.14 33.41
C GLY A 916 6.87 -2.67 31.99
N SER A 917 7.21 -3.95 31.85
CA SER A 917 7.35 -4.61 30.55
C SER A 917 6.01 -4.68 29.82
N THR A 918 5.92 -4.03 28.66
CA THR A 918 4.75 -4.09 27.77
C THR A 918 5.13 -4.66 26.41
N LEU A 919 4.15 -5.13 25.66
CA LEU A 919 4.37 -5.73 24.34
C LEU A 919 4.82 -4.67 23.31
N ASP A 920 4.33 -3.45 23.43
CA ASP A 920 4.61 -2.33 22.53
C ASP A 920 5.94 -1.60 22.82
N SER A 921 6.49 -1.73 24.03
CA SER A 921 7.82 -1.18 24.39
C SER A 921 8.99 -2.05 23.93
N ARG A 922 8.76 -3.35 23.65
CA ARG A 922 9.79 -4.28 23.15
C ARG A 922 10.33 -3.85 21.77
N ARG A 923 11.60 -4.16 21.54
CA ARG A 923 12.36 -3.78 20.34
C ARG A 923 13.24 -4.93 19.89
N THR A 924 12.80 -5.65 18.87
CA THR A 924 13.52 -6.81 18.33
C THR A 924 14.89 -6.40 17.79
N ALA A 925 14.99 -5.24 17.12
CA ALA A 925 16.26 -4.77 16.57
C ALA A 925 17.33 -4.45 17.63
N ALA A 926 16.92 -4.12 18.87
CA ALA A 926 17.84 -3.95 20.00
C ALA A 926 18.30 -5.31 20.54
N VAL A 927 17.34 -6.20 20.82
CA VAL A 927 17.62 -7.55 21.36
C VAL A 927 18.46 -8.40 20.40
N ALA A 928 18.28 -8.24 19.09
CA ALA A 928 18.95 -9.05 18.08
C ALA A 928 20.39 -8.60 17.74
N GLN A 929 20.89 -7.53 18.35
CA GLN A 929 22.24 -7.03 18.07
C GLN A 929 23.31 -8.05 18.44
N ASP A 930 23.19 -8.64 19.63
CA ASP A 930 24.21 -9.52 20.21
C ASP A 930 23.88 -11.00 20.00
N LEU A 931 22.85 -11.30 19.18
CA LEU A 931 22.46 -12.68 18.90
C LEU A 931 23.33 -13.30 17.80
N PRO A 932 23.92 -14.49 18.04
CA PRO A 932 24.63 -15.22 16.99
C PRO A 932 23.67 -15.59 15.85
N LEU A 933 24.21 -15.91 14.67
CA LEU A 933 23.36 -16.35 13.55
C LEU A 933 22.60 -17.64 13.85
N TRP A 934 23.24 -18.56 14.54
CA TRP A 934 22.72 -19.88 14.85
C TRP A 934 22.41 -20.00 16.33
N ALA A 935 21.21 -20.48 16.68
CA ALA A 935 20.96 -21.02 18.01
C ALA A 935 21.71 -22.35 18.06
N THR A 936 22.77 -22.47 18.85
CA THR A 936 23.48 -23.74 19.02
C THR A 936 22.76 -24.59 20.07
N PRO A 937 22.02 -25.65 19.69
CA PRO A 937 21.83 -26.76 20.61
C PRO A 937 23.16 -27.52 20.72
N GLU A 938 23.50 -28.03 21.90
CA GLU A 938 24.43 -29.16 22.00
C GLU A 938 24.07 -30.17 20.90
N ALA A 939 24.98 -30.38 19.94
CA ALA A 939 24.67 -31.16 18.76
C ALA A 939 24.42 -32.63 19.15
N PRO A 940 23.29 -33.27 18.80
CA PRO A 940 23.27 -34.71 18.72
C PRO A 940 24.19 -35.12 17.57
N ALA A 941 25.05 -36.11 17.83
CA ALA A 941 25.98 -36.69 16.87
C ALA A 941 25.34 -36.87 15.50
N SER A 942 25.86 -36.18 14.48
CA SER A 942 25.38 -36.28 13.11
C SER A 942 25.72 -37.67 12.56
N TRP A 943 24.74 -38.28 11.89
CA TRP A 943 24.82 -39.61 11.25
C TRP A 943 25.90 -39.74 10.15
N LEU A 944 26.62 -38.66 9.83
CA LEU A 944 27.62 -38.60 8.74
C LEU A 944 29.05 -38.21 9.18
N GLY A 945 29.36 -38.13 10.48
CA GLY A 945 30.75 -38.15 10.96
C GLY A 945 31.68 -37.05 10.46
N MET A 946 31.16 -35.91 9.99
CA MET A 946 31.98 -34.74 9.66
C MET A 946 31.92 -33.74 10.81
N THR A 947 33.06 -33.57 11.47
CA THR A 947 33.31 -32.55 12.50
C THR A 947 33.18 -31.16 11.87
N GLY A 948 32.17 -30.40 12.28
CA GLY A 948 32.11 -28.96 12.01
C GLY A 948 33.25 -28.22 12.72
N PRO A 949 33.59 -26.98 12.30
CA PRO A 949 34.64 -26.20 12.92
C PRO A 949 34.35 -26.00 14.41
N GLY A 950 35.38 -26.13 15.24
CA GLY A 950 35.29 -26.01 16.69
C GLY A 950 34.59 -24.72 17.11
N THR A 951 33.71 -24.84 18.09
CA THR A 951 33.14 -23.71 18.82
C THR A 951 34.24 -23.10 19.68
N ASP A 952 34.88 -22.06 19.17
CA ASP A 952 35.59 -21.13 20.04
C ASP A 952 34.58 -20.58 21.08
N PRO A 953 34.93 -20.48 22.36
CA PRO A 953 34.13 -19.75 23.33
C PRO A 953 33.88 -18.35 22.79
N LEU A 954 32.64 -17.85 22.90
CA LEU A 954 32.32 -16.46 22.61
C LEU A 954 33.37 -15.56 23.29
N PRO A 955 34.00 -14.61 22.59
CA PRO A 955 34.90 -13.66 23.23
C PRO A 955 34.13 -12.96 24.35
N ALA A 956 34.75 -12.78 25.51
CA ALA A 956 34.18 -11.98 26.60
C ALA A 956 33.90 -10.57 26.04
N GLU A 957 32.62 -10.24 25.89
CA GLU A 957 32.19 -8.98 25.26
C GLU A 957 32.60 -7.78 26.11
N GLU A 958 33.07 -6.73 25.42
CA GLU A 958 33.14 -5.39 26.00
C GLU A 958 31.71 -4.88 26.19
N LEU A 959 31.18 -5.00 27.41
CA LEU A 959 29.93 -4.39 27.83
C LEU A 959 29.94 -2.89 27.50
N SER A 960 28.80 -2.33 27.05
CA SER A 960 28.71 -0.87 26.88
C SER A 960 28.94 -0.17 28.23
N ALA A 961 29.41 1.08 28.23
CA ALA A 961 29.66 1.80 29.48
C ALA A 961 28.41 1.86 30.40
N SER A 962 27.21 2.00 29.79
CA SER A 962 25.93 1.97 30.51
C SER A 962 25.61 0.59 31.10
N GLN A 963 25.92 -0.50 30.37
CA GLN A 963 25.78 -1.88 30.86
C GLN A 963 26.81 -2.23 31.94
N GLN A 964 28.04 -1.70 31.85
CA GLN A 964 29.05 -1.85 32.90
C GLN A 964 28.58 -1.22 34.21
N ARG A 965 28.09 0.03 34.16
CA ARG A 965 27.49 0.72 35.33
C ARG A 965 26.30 -0.03 35.91
N LEU A 966 25.42 -0.55 35.06
CA LEU A 966 24.31 -1.40 35.51
C LEU A 966 24.83 -2.68 36.18
N GLY A 967 25.88 -3.30 35.63
CA GLY A 967 26.54 -4.46 36.20
C GLY A 967 27.16 -4.16 37.58
N GLU A 968 27.80 -3.00 37.74
CA GLU A 968 28.32 -2.51 39.02
C GLU A 968 27.20 -2.33 40.05
N LEU A 969 26.07 -1.72 39.66
CA LEU A 969 24.91 -1.57 40.54
C LEU A 969 24.35 -2.94 40.96
N VAL A 970 24.18 -3.87 40.01
CA VAL A 970 23.69 -5.22 40.30
C VAL A 970 24.65 -5.96 41.21
N ALA A 971 25.96 -5.87 40.97
CA ALA A 971 26.98 -6.47 41.82
C ALA A 971 26.95 -5.88 43.24
N GLY A 972 26.72 -4.57 43.37
CA GLY A 972 26.50 -3.90 44.65
C GLY A 972 25.29 -4.47 45.39
N VAL A 973 24.11 -4.54 44.75
CA VAL A 973 22.89 -5.07 45.38
C VAL A 973 23.02 -6.55 45.78
N VAL A 974 23.75 -7.34 44.98
CA VAL A 974 23.98 -8.77 45.25
C VAL A 974 25.03 -8.98 46.35
N ALA A 975 25.96 -8.04 46.51
CA ALA A 975 27.03 -8.11 47.52
C ALA A 975 26.55 -7.52 48.87
N PRO A 976 26.50 -8.31 49.95
CA PRO A 976 26.05 -7.81 51.25
C PRO A 976 26.93 -6.65 51.76
N GLY A 977 26.30 -5.55 52.20
CA GLY A 977 26.98 -4.42 52.84
C GLY A 977 27.69 -3.43 51.90
N SER A 978 27.36 -3.39 50.60
CA SER A 978 27.88 -2.38 49.68
C SER A 978 27.38 -0.96 50.02
N GLU A 979 28.27 0.05 50.01
CA GLU A 979 27.91 1.45 50.37
C GLU A 979 27.53 2.34 49.17
N HIS A 980 27.89 1.99 47.93
CA HIS A 980 27.75 2.86 46.73
C HIS A 980 26.48 2.61 45.89
N VAL A 981 25.49 1.88 46.41
CA VAL A 981 24.30 1.47 45.61
C VAL A 981 23.38 2.65 45.33
N SER A 982 23.21 3.59 46.27
CA SER A 982 22.38 4.79 46.07
C SER A 982 22.88 5.68 44.95
N ASP A 983 24.21 5.85 44.86
CA ASP A 983 24.84 6.81 43.95
C ASP A 983 24.78 6.26 42.51
N LEU A 984 25.11 4.99 42.32
CA LEU A 984 24.96 4.28 41.04
C LEU A 984 23.49 4.20 40.60
N ALA A 985 22.56 3.98 41.54
CA ALA A 985 21.13 3.97 41.24
C ALA A 985 20.64 5.37 40.83
N ALA A 986 21.12 6.42 41.51
CA ALA A 986 20.85 7.79 41.13
C ALA A 986 21.40 8.09 39.72
N GLU A 987 22.65 7.77 39.42
CA GLU A 987 23.30 7.91 38.11
C GLU A 987 22.46 7.27 36.98
N LEU A 988 21.94 6.06 37.21
CA LEU A 988 21.11 5.31 36.25
C LEU A 988 19.63 5.74 36.21
N GLY A 989 19.20 6.64 37.10
CA GLY A 989 17.82 7.09 37.23
C GLY A 989 16.88 6.01 37.76
N ILE A 990 17.37 5.14 38.65
CA ILE A 990 16.65 4.02 39.26
C ILE A 990 16.13 4.46 40.63
N GLY A 991 14.80 4.45 40.80
CA GLY A 991 14.15 4.81 42.06
C GLY A 991 13.77 3.60 42.93
N TYR A 992 13.65 2.42 42.33
CA TYR A 992 13.27 1.19 43.03
C TYR A 992 14.07 -0.03 42.55
N VAL A 993 14.28 -0.96 43.48
CA VAL A 993 14.77 -2.30 43.20
C VAL A 993 13.65 -3.30 43.56
N LEU A 994 13.28 -4.16 42.61
CA LEU A 994 12.25 -5.19 42.78
C LEU A 994 12.90 -6.56 42.65
N VAL A 995 12.87 -7.38 43.71
CA VAL A 995 13.32 -8.78 43.66
C VAL A 995 12.11 -9.68 43.49
N THR A 996 12.03 -10.33 42.33
CA THR A 996 10.89 -11.19 41.96
C THR A 996 11.04 -12.63 42.46
N GLN A 997 12.27 -13.16 42.48
CA GLN A 997 12.58 -14.52 42.91
C GLN A 997 13.98 -14.58 43.55
N GLY A 998 14.14 -15.36 44.63
CA GLY A 998 15.42 -15.63 45.30
C GLY A 998 15.50 -15.07 46.72
N THR A 999 15.52 -15.95 47.73
CA THR A 999 15.59 -15.54 49.15
C THR A 999 16.94 -14.93 49.51
N ALA A 1000 18.05 -15.51 49.04
CA ALA A 1000 19.39 -14.97 49.26
C ALA A 1000 19.58 -13.57 48.65
N LEU A 1001 18.97 -13.33 47.48
CA LEU A 1001 19.00 -12.04 46.81
C LEU A 1001 18.19 -10.98 47.57
N ARG A 1002 17.07 -11.38 48.18
CA ARG A 1002 16.30 -10.54 49.09
C ARG A 1002 17.10 -10.16 50.34
N GLU A 1003 17.76 -11.13 50.96
CA GLU A 1003 18.61 -10.89 52.14
C GLU A 1003 19.80 -9.97 51.79
N ALA A 1004 20.41 -10.13 50.62
CA ALA A 1004 21.47 -9.24 50.15
C ALA A 1004 20.97 -7.80 49.99
N ALA A 1005 19.82 -7.60 49.34
CA ALA A 1005 19.19 -6.29 49.16
C ALA A 1005 18.82 -5.61 50.48
N ASP A 1006 18.40 -6.37 51.50
CA ASP A 1006 18.11 -5.85 52.85
C ASP A 1006 19.36 -5.31 53.58
N THR A 1007 20.56 -5.77 53.18
CA THR A 1007 21.84 -5.35 53.78
C THR A 1007 22.61 -4.31 52.96
N ALA A 1008 22.13 -3.98 51.75
CA ALA A 1008 22.78 -3.00 50.89
C ALA A 1008 22.54 -1.57 51.41
N GLY A 1009 23.60 -0.76 51.53
CA GLY A 1009 23.49 0.64 51.91
C GLY A 1009 22.73 1.45 50.85
N GLY A 1010 21.87 2.38 51.29
CA GLY A 1010 21.08 3.22 50.38
C GLY A 1010 19.79 2.58 49.84
N LEU A 1011 19.42 1.39 50.29
CA LEU A 1011 18.13 0.77 50.00
C LEU A 1011 17.25 0.71 51.26
N ILE A 1012 16.00 1.16 51.14
CA ILE A 1012 14.99 1.04 52.20
C ILE A 1012 13.91 0.06 51.76
N SER A 1013 13.72 -1.02 52.53
CA SER A 1013 12.65 -1.98 52.28
C SER A 1013 11.27 -1.32 52.39
N VAL A 1014 10.50 -1.38 51.31
CA VAL A 1014 9.08 -0.96 51.26
C VAL A 1014 8.17 -2.10 51.69
N GLY A 1015 8.51 -3.34 51.29
CA GLY A 1015 7.81 -4.56 51.67
C GLY A 1015 7.46 -5.48 50.50
N ASP A 1016 6.66 -6.51 50.80
CA ASP A 1016 6.21 -7.50 49.81
C ASP A 1016 5.01 -7.00 49.00
N THR A 1017 5.08 -7.21 47.69
CA THR A 1017 4.07 -6.79 46.71
C THR A 1017 3.55 -7.99 45.91
N GLU A 1018 2.54 -7.78 45.07
CA GLU A 1018 2.00 -8.79 44.15
C GLU A 1018 3.01 -9.30 43.10
N PHE A 1019 4.13 -8.59 42.91
CA PHE A 1019 5.18 -8.93 41.94
C PHE A 1019 6.51 -9.36 42.57
N GLY A 1020 6.65 -9.32 43.91
CA GLY A 1020 7.90 -9.58 44.62
C GLY A 1020 8.17 -8.57 45.73
N SER A 1021 9.36 -8.61 46.31
CA SER A 1021 9.79 -7.69 47.38
C SER A 1021 10.35 -6.41 46.78
N LEU A 1022 9.98 -5.25 47.33
CA LEU A 1022 10.33 -3.93 46.79
C LEU A 1022 11.17 -3.12 47.78
N TRP A 1023 12.24 -2.51 47.28
CA TRP A 1023 13.09 -1.55 47.99
C TRP A 1023 13.09 -0.22 47.25
N ARG A 1024 13.02 0.87 48.01
CA ARG A 1024 13.18 2.24 47.50
C ARG A 1024 14.64 2.64 47.64
N VAL A 1025 15.18 3.28 46.61
CA VAL A 1025 16.51 3.89 46.65
C VAL A 1025 16.40 5.17 47.48
N ASP A 1026 17.26 5.30 48.49
CA ASP A 1026 17.37 6.46 49.36
C ASP A 1026 18.79 7.00 49.24
N THR A 1027 18.92 8.23 48.74
CA THR A 1027 20.21 8.93 48.67
C THR A 1027 20.40 9.70 49.96
N ALA A 1028 21.63 9.79 50.47
CA ALA A 1028 21.93 10.49 51.73
C ALA A 1028 21.68 12.02 51.68
N GLU A 1029 21.42 12.57 50.48
CA GLU A 1029 21.12 13.98 50.23
C GLU A 1029 19.65 14.34 50.52
N GLU A 1030 19.42 15.55 51.03
CA GLU A 1030 18.07 16.11 51.22
C GLU A 1030 17.29 16.14 49.89
N GLU A 1031 15.95 16.05 49.93
CA GLU A 1031 15.09 16.10 48.73
C GLU A 1031 15.49 17.28 47.81
N LEU A 1032 16.08 16.95 46.65
CA LEU A 1032 16.56 17.92 45.68
C LEU A 1032 15.43 18.82 45.17
N PRO A 1033 15.70 20.11 44.89
CA PRO A 1033 14.76 21.00 44.23
C PRO A 1033 14.17 20.39 42.95
N ALA A 1034 12.86 20.53 42.76
CA ALA A 1034 12.17 19.97 41.61
C ALA A 1034 10.99 20.84 41.17
N ALA A 1035 10.55 20.66 39.93
CA ALA A 1035 9.35 21.33 39.42
C ALA A 1035 8.08 20.61 39.87
N GLY A 1036 6.97 21.36 39.97
CA GLY A 1036 5.69 20.88 40.49
C GLY A 1036 5.23 19.56 39.85
N GLY A 1037 5.21 18.50 40.66
CA GLY A 1037 4.76 17.17 40.26
C GLY A 1037 5.75 16.03 40.56
N ILE A 1038 7.04 16.33 40.75
CA ILE A 1038 8.01 15.36 41.28
C ILE A 1038 7.96 15.44 42.81
N SER A 1039 7.65 14.32 43.47
CA SER A 1039 7.62 14.22 44.94
C SER A 1039 7.92 12.79 45.38
N GLY A 1040 8.59 12.63 46.52
CA GLY A 1040 8.84 11.32 47.12
C GLY A 1040 9.84 10.44 46.37
N THR A 1041 10.69 11.03 45.54
CA THR A 1041 11.81 10.38 44.84
C THR A 1041 13.05 11.25 44.91
N THR A 1042 14.20 10.62 45.06
CA THR A 1042 15.51 11.28 45.02
C THR A 1042 16.20 11.12 43.66
N THR A 1043 15.61 10.34 42.76
CA THR A 1043 16.15 10.06 41.43
C THR A 1043 15.14 10.41 40.35
N ALA A 1044 15.64 10.84 39.19
CA ALA A 1044 14.86 11.14 38.00
C ALA A 1044 15.66 10.77 36.74
N TRP A 1045 14.96 10.62 35.62
CA TRP A 1045 15.59 10.34 34.33
C TRP A 1045 16.47 11.50 33.82
N ALA A 1046 16.13 12.75 34.17
CA ALA A 1046 16.87 13.94 33.82
C ALA A 1046 17.06 14.85 35.04
N ARG A 1047 18.21 15.50 35.13
CA ARG A 1047 18.59 16.36 36.25
C ARG A 1047 19.52 17.49 35.82
N ILE A 1048 19.74 18.45 36.71
CA ILE A 1048 20.80 19.45 36.61
C ILE A 1048 21.94 19.01 37.53
N VAL A 1049 23.17 19.01 37.03
CA VAL A 1049 24.39 18.67 37.78
C VAL A 1049 25.43 19.79 37.72
N THR A 1050 26.34 19.82 38.70
CA THR A 1050 27.56 20.64 38.68
C THR A 1050 28.62 20.06 37.74
N ALA A 1051 29.75 20.74 37.57
CA ALA A 1051 30.89 20.21 36.82
C ALA A 1051 31.50 18.94 37.44
N GLU A 1052 31.36 18.78 38.76
CA GLU A 1052 31.81 17.62 39.54
C GLU A 1052 30.83 16.43 39.46
N GLY A 1053 29.63 16.63 38.90
CA GLY A 1053 28.59 15.60 38.77
C GLY A 1053 27.58 15.56 39.93
N ASP A 1054 27.66 16.50 40.87
CA ASP A 1054 26.75 16.56 42.02
C ASP A 1054 25.35 17.02 41.55
N PRO A 1055 24.27 16.30 41.91
CA PRO A 1055 22.92 16.64 41.47
C PRO A 1055 22.39 17.88 42.20
N VAL A 1056 21.85 18.84 41.45
CA VAL A 1056 21.37 20.13 41.96
C VAL A 1056 19.85 20.23 41.92
N ALA A 1057 19.21 19.71 40.86
CA ALA A 1057 17.75 19.75 40.72
C ALA A 1057 17.25 18.61 39.81
N LEU A 1058 16.03 18.12 40.08
CA LEU A 1058 15.38 17.08 39.27
C LEU A 1058 14.48 17.72 38.20
N LEU A 1059 14.58 17.21 36.97
CA LEU A 1059 13.82 17.73 35.83
C LEU A 1059 12.65 16.81 35.47
N PRO A 1060 11.41 17.34 35.35
CA PRO A 1060 10.27 16.59 34.86
C PRO A 1060 10.46 16.20 33.40
N SER A 1061 10.10 14.97 33.08
CA SER A 1061 10.07 14.47 31.70
C SER A 1061 8.74 13.79 31.39
N SER A 1062 8.31 13.92 30.14
CA SER A 1062 7.14 13.22 29.61
C SER A 1062 7.54 12.51 28.33
N HIS A 1063 7.55 11.16 28.34
CA HIS A 1063 7.99 10.35 27.20
C HIS A 1063 9.40 10.72 26.70
N HIS A 1064 10.34 10.95 27.62
CA HIS A 1064 11.71 11.41 27.33
C HIS A 1064 11.79 12.75 26.58
N ARG A 1065 10.79 13.62 26.77
CA ARG A 1065 10.79 15.03 26.36
C ARG A 1065 10.65 15.92 27.59
N ILE A 1066 11.41 17.01 27.61
CA ILE A 1066 11.33 18.07 28.62
C ILE A 1066 10.79 19.33 27.93
N ASP A 1067 9.82 19.97 28.55
CA ASP A 1067 9.32 21.29 28.19
C ASP A 1067 8.97 21.97 29.51
N LEU A 1068 9.93 22.72 30.04
CA LEU A 1068 9.91 23.23 31.41
C LEU A 1068 10.36 24.68 31.43
N ASP A 1069 9.60 25.52 32.12
CA ASP A 1069 10.09 26.80 32.57
C ASP A 1069 10.93 26.59 33.84
N LEU A 1070 12.23 26.83 33.76
CA LEU A 1070 13.18 26.60 34.85
C LEU A 1070 12.85 27.44 36.09
N SER A 1071 12.10 28.53 35.92
CA SER A 1071 11.58 29.33 37.04
C SER A 1071 10.54 28.59 37.89
N GLN A 1072 10.13 27.38 37.52
CA GLN A 1072 9.22 26.51 38.29
C GLN A 1072 9.95 25.58 39.25
N LEU A 1073 11.28 25.49 39.18
CA LEU A 1073 12.08 24.72 40.13
C LEU A 1073 12.00 25.37 41.51
N ARG A 1074 11.55 24.60 42.50
CA ARG A 1074 11.40 25.04 43.89
C ARG A 1074 12.10 24.06 44.80
N ASP A 1075 12.71 24.60 45.85
CA ASP A 1075 13.19 23.77 46.96
C ASP A 1075 12.02 23.29 47.85
N ARG A 1076 12.32 22.49 48.87
CA ARG A 1076 11.32 21.96 49.81
C ARG A 1076 10.55 23.04 50.58
N SER A 1077 11.16 24.21 50.81
CA SER A 1077 10.52 25.38 51.43
C SER A 1077 9.63 26.17 50.48
N GLY A 1078 9.66 25.87 49.18
CA GLY A 1078 8.92 26.61 48.15
C GLY A 1078 9.63 27.88 47.70
N GLU A 1079 10.91 28.04 48.02
CA GLU A 1079 11.76 29.13 47.55
C GLU A 1079 12.33 28.78 46.16
N PRO A 1080 12.66 29.79 45.32
CA PRO A 1080 13.29 29.56 44.04
C PRO A 1080 14.68 28.93 44.20
N LEU A 1081 15.09 28.16 43.18
CA LEU A 1081 16.41 27.54 43.12
C LEU A 1081 17.51 28.59 43.35
N GLN A 1082 18.35 28.38 44.38
CA GLN A 1082 19.52 29.21 44.66
C GLN A 1082 20.76 28.49 44.14
N LEU A 1083 21.54 29.17 43.29
CA LEU A 1083 22.74 28.62 42.66
C LEU A 1083 23.96 29.46 43.05
N GLU A 1084 25.12 28.81 43.15
CA GLU A 1084 26.38 29.52 43.39
C GLU A 1084 26.84 30.25 42.12
N PRO A 1085 27.09 31.58 42.18
CA PRO A 1085 27.61 32.33 41.04
C PRO A 1085 29.04 31.89 40.69
N GLY A 1086 29.29 31.65 39.40
CA GLY A 1086 30.62 31.24 38.90
C GLY A 1086 30.83 29.72 38.81
N THR A 1087 29.83 28.93 39.14
CA THR A 1087 29.80 27.47 38.93
C THR A 1087 29.15 27.14 37.60
N ASP A 1088 29.73 26.20 36.85
CA ASP A 1088 29.15 25.69 35.59
C ASP A 1088 28.10 24.61 35.87
N TYR A 1089 26.93 24.74 35.22
CA TYR A 1089 25.82 23.79 35.36
C TYR A 1089 25.51 23.07 34.05
N TYR A 1090 25.09 21.82 34.18
CA TYR A 1090 24.81 20.94 33.05
C TYR A 1090 23.43 20.29 33.20
N VAL A 1091 22.72 20.13 32.08
CA VAL A 1091 21.56 19.24 32.02
C VAL A 1091 22.05 17.85 31.69
N GLU A 1092 21.89 16.91 32.63
CA GLU A 1092 22.29 15.51 32.50
C GLU A 1092 21.07 14.61 32.28
N LEU A 1093 21.22 13.67 31.34
CA LEU A 1093 20.28 12.60 31.09
C LEU A 1093 20.89 11.25 31.49
N ALA A 1094 20.15 10.45 32.25
CA ALA A 1094 20.48 9.06 32.56
C ALA A 1094 20.28 8.15 31.33
N THR A 1095 20.95 8.47 30.24
CA THR A 1095 20.94 7.76 28.96
C THR A 1095 22.31 7.83 28.33
N GLU A 1096 22.70 6.75 27.68
CA GLU A 1096 23.90 6.64 26.88
C GLU A 1096 23.93 7.71 25.80
N ARG A 1097 25.14 8.14 25.41
CA ARG A 1097 25.38 9.22 24.45
C ARG A 1097 24.90 8.87 23.03
N ALA A 1098 23.60 8.90 22.84
CA ALA A 1098 22.96 8.68 21.55
C ALA A 1098 22.99 9.94 20.67
N VAL A 1099 23.19 9.75 19.36
CA VAL A 1099 22.99 10.84 18.38
C VAL A 1099 21.48 11.11 18.25
N GLY A 1100 21.10 12.39 18.27
CA GLY A 1100 19.71 12.85 18.07
C GLY A 1100 19.08 13.57 19.26
N TRP A 1101 19.79 13.73 20.38
CA TRP A 1101 19.34 14.57 21.48
C TRP A 1101 19.62 16.05 21.20
N ASP A 1102 18.57 16.85 21.18
CA ASP A 1102 18.62 18.30 21.01
C ASP A 1102 18.01 18.97 22.24
N ALA A 1103 18.69 20.00 22.74
CA ALA A 1103 18.25 20.79 23.88
C ALA A 1103 18.33 22.28 23.50
N GLU A 1104 17.29 23.04 23.83
CA GLU A 1104 17.19 24.47 23.59
C GLU A 1104 16.74 25.18 24.86
N LEU A 1105 17.31 26.35 25.12
CA LEU A 1105 16.87 27.26 26.18
C LEU A 1105 16.44 28.57 25.52
N ASP A 1106 15.18 28.96 25.70
CA ASP A 1106 14.56 30.14 25.06
C ASP A 1106 14.74 30.17 23.52
N GLY A 1107 14.73 29.00 22.89
CA GLY A 1107 14.92 28.82 21.45
C GLY A 1107 16.37 28.91 20.96
N GLN A 1108 17.35 29.00 21.88
CA GLN A 1108 18.77 28.88 21.55
C GLN A 1108 19.27 27.46 21.84
N SER A 1109 19.89 26.81 20.84
CA SER A 1109 20.42 25.45 21.01
C SER A 1109 21.58 25.40 22.00
N LEU A 1110 21.47 24.54 23.02
CA LEU A 1110 22.51 24.30 24.00
C LEU A 1110 23.66 23.50 23.40
N ARG A 1111 24.88 23.77 23.88
CA ARG A 1111 26.07 23.05 23.43
C ARG A 1111 26.14 21.70 24.12
N ARG A 1112 26.34 20.64 23.33
CA ARG A 1112 26.57 19.28 23.82
C ARG A 1112 27.96 19.20 24.44
N VAL A 1113 28.07 18.53 25.58
CA VAL A 1113 29.37 18.25 26.21
C VAL A 1113 30.15 17.26 25.33
N THR A 1114 31.43 17.54 25.12
CA THR A 1114 32.37 16.76 24.30
C THR A 1114 33.71 16.63 25.04
N PRO A 1115 34.60 15.68 24.68
CA PRO A 1115 35.87 15.51 25.40
C PRO A 1115 36.69 16.79 25.32
N THR A 1116 36.62 17.45 24.16
CA THR A 1116 37.26 18.73 23.89
C THR A 1116 36.70 19.89 24.72
N SER A 1117 35.43 19.87 25.10
CA SER A 1117 34.85 20.94 25.93
C SER A 1117 35.24 20.79 27.41
N LEU A 1118 35.43 19.56 27.89
CA LEU A 1118 35.89 19.29 29.26
C LEU A 1118 37.42 19.26 29.41
N GLN A 1119 38.19 19.25 28.30
CA GLN A 1119 39.65 19.05 28.29
C GLN A 1119 40.08 17.71 28.92
N ILE A 1120 39.26 16.68 28.74
CA ILE A 1120 39.43 15.34 29.32
C ILE A 1120 39.62 14.34 28.18
N GLU A 1121 40.37 13.25 28.42
CA GLU A 1121 40.51 12.17 27.45
C GLU A 1121 39.15 11.51 27.16
N PRO A 1122 38.88 11.03 25.94
CA PRO A 1122 37.57 10.45 25.58
C PRO A 1122 37.10 9.31 26.49
N GLU A 1123 38.05 8.56 27.08
CA GLU A 1123 37.83 7.43 27.99
C GLU A 1123 37.42 7.85 29.41
N GLU A 1124 37.78 9.07 29.83
CA GLU A 1124 37.50 9.62 31.17
C GLU A 1124 36.16 10.36 31.25
N MET A 1125 35.50 10.59 30.10
CA MET A 1125 34.20 11.28 30.07
C MET A 1125 33.07 10.32 30.48
N ASP A 1126 32.10 10.83 31.24
CA ASP A 1126 30.96 10.07 31.78
C ASP A 1126 29.93 9.58 30.73
N TRP A 1127 29.49 8.33 30.82
CA TRP A 1127 28.63 7.67 29.82
C TRP A 1127 27.27 8.37 29.58
N THR A 1128 26.83 9.19 30.54
CA THR A 1128 25.61 9.99 30.45
C THR A 1128 25.68 11.07 29.36
N ARG A 1129 24.53 11.63 29.02
CA ARG A 1129 24.43 12.70 28.02
C ARG A 1129 24.22 14.05 28.71
N GLN A 1130 25.18 14.96 28.55
CA GLN A 1130 25.16 16.28 29.16
C GLN A 1130 25.09 17.44 28.15
N PHE A 1131 24.44 18.54 28.54
CA PHE A 1131 24.35 19.81 27.80
C PHE A 1131 24.75 20.98 28.70
N HIS A 1132 25.61 21.88 28.20
CA HIS A 1132 26.01 23.08 28.94
C HIS A 1132 24.83 24.06 29.08
N LEU A 1133 24.55 24.50 30.30
CA LEU A 1133 23.71 25.67 30.54
C LEU A 1133 24.55 26.96 30.39
N PRO A 1134 23.96 28.08 29.94
CA PRO A 1134 24.69 29.34 29.83
C PRO A 1134 25.14 29.84 31.20
N GLU A 1135 26.27 30.55 31.29
CA GLU A 1135 26.77 31.17 32.54
C GLU A 1135 25.72 32.08 33.20
N SER A 1136 24.85 32.71 32.42
CA SER A 1136 23.73 33.53 32.92
C SER A 1136 22.71 32.74 33.74
N PHE A 1137 22.66 31.41 33.62
CA PHE A 1137 21.76 30.55 34.41
C PHE A 1137 22.14 30.56 35.89
N ALA A 1138 23.43 30.61 36.23
CA ALA A 1138 23.90 30.69 37.61
C ALA A 1138 23.45 32.01 38.28
N GLU A 1139 23.32 33.09 37.52
CA GLU A 1139 22.85 34.39 38.00
C GLU A 1139 21.31 34.50 38.02
N GLN A 1140 20.64 33.91 37.02
CA GLN A 1140 19.19 33.94 36.86
C GLN A 1140 18.70 32.56 36.38
N PRO A 1141 18.24 31.67 37.28
CA PRO A 1141 17.73 30.34 36.92
C PRO A 1141 16.30 30.43 36.35
N GLN A 1142 16.18 31.03 35.17
CA GLN A 1142 14.92 31.24 34.44
C GLN A 1142 15.10 30.88 32.95
N GLY A 1143 13.98 30.64 32.26
CA GLY A 1143 13.95 30.35 30.83
C GLY A 1143 13.23 29.04 30.51
N GLN A 1144 12.75 28.93 29.27
CA GLN A 1144 12.06 27.74 28.79
C GLN A 1144 13.06 26.73 28.23
N LEU A 1145 13.31 25.66 28.99
CA LEU A 1145 14.12 24.52 28.58
C LEU A 1145 13.26 23.53 27.81
N THR A 1146 13.63 23.29 26.56
CA THR A 1146 13.04 22.22 25.74
C THR A 1146 14.11 21.20 25.39
N LEU A 1147 13.83 19.93 25.61
CA LEU A 1147 14.74 18.83 25.29
C LEU A 1147 13.95 17.71 24.63
N SER A 1148 14.42 17.23 23.49
CA SER A 1148 13.75 16.15 22.77
C SER A 1148 14.76 15.28 22.01
N HIS A 1149 14.34 14.05 21.72
CA HIS A 1149 15.07 13.15 20.84
C HIS A 1149 14.43 13.15 19.45
N SER A 1150 15.23 13.41 18.41
CA SER A 1150 14.83 13.20 17.03
C SER A 1150 15.96 12.57 16.22
N SER A 1151 15.65 11.54 15.43
CA SER A 1151 16.60 10.97 14.47
C SER A 1151 16.35 11.54 13.07
N GLN A 1152 17.43 11.83 12.33
CA GLN A 1152 17.35 12.36 10.96
C GLN A 1152 16.55 11.44 10.02
N LEU A 1153 16.59 10.13 10.25
CA LEU A 1153 15.90 9.13 9.42
C LEU A 1153 14.47 8.82 9.90
N GLN A 1154 14.13 9.15 11.15
CA GLN A 1154 12.84 8.79 11.75
C GLN A 1154 11.65 9.38 10.96
N TYR A 1155 11.60 10.70 10.77
CA TYR A 1155 10.47 11.34 10.09
C TYR A 1155 10.33 10.94 8.61
N PRO A 1156 11.41 10.92 7.78
CA PRO A 1156 11.30 10.48 6.39
C PRO A 1156 10.78 9.04 6.24
N ILE A 1157 11.28 8.12 7.06
CA ILE A 1157 10.86 6.71 7.01
C ILE A 1157 9.40 6.59 7.43
N LEU A 1158 9.01 7.17 8.57
CA LEU A 1158 7.64 7.07 9.07
C LEU A 1158 6.64 7.75 8.14
N PHE A 1159 7.01 8.88 7.53
CA PHE A 1159 6.19 9.55 6.53
C PHE A 1159 5.98 8.66 5.30
N LEU A 1160 7.05 8.05 4.78
CA LEU A 1160 6.96 7.16 3.61
C LEU A 1160 6.13 5.91 3.91
N THR A 1161 6.36 5.27 5.06
CA THR A 1161 5.58 4.12 5.52
C THR A 1161 4.11 4.48 5.70
N GLY A 1162 3.81 5.58 6.38
CA GLY A 1162 2.45 6.07 6.59
C GLY A 1162 1.72 6.41 5.28
N LEU A 1163 2.40 7.09 4.36
CA LEU A 1163 1.86 7.41 3.03
C LEU A 1163 1.51 6.16 2.23
N LEU A 1164 2.39 5.15 2.26
CA LEU A 1164 2.20 3.90 1.52
C LEU A 1164 1.06 3.07 2.10
N VAL A 1165 0.99 2.92 3.43
CA VAL A 1165 -0.14 2.24 4.09
C VAL A 1165 -1.45 2.99 3.82
N LEU A 1166 -1.45 4.32 3.87
CA LEU A 1166 -2.62 5.15 3.57
C LEU A 1166 -3.12 4.95 2.13
N ILE A 1167 -2.23 4.87 1.15
CA ILE A 1167 -2.59 4.59 -0.25
C ILE A 1167 -3.32 3.24 -0.36
N PHE A 1168 -2.78 2.18 0.23
CA PHE A 1168 -3.41 0.86 0.18
C PHE A 1168 -4.74 0.84 0.93
N LEU A 1169 -4.84 1.53 2.07
CA LEU A 1169 -6.08 1.68 2.82
C LEU A 1169 -7.15 2.42 2.01
N LEU A 1170 -6.80 3.52 1.35
CA LEU A 1170 -7.69 4.26 0.46
C LEU A 1170 -8.18 3.39 -0.71
N VAL A 1171 -7.37 2.46 -1.21
CA VAL A 1171 -7.78 1.51 -2.28
C VAL A 1171 -8.61 0.36 -1.72
N ALA A 1172 -8.36 -0.13 -0.50
CA ALA A 1172 -9.06 -1.26 0.10
C ALA A 1172 -10.45 -0.93 0.65
N VAL A 1173 -10.68 0.28 1.18
CA VAL A 1173 -11.96 0.64 1.86
C VAL A 1173 -13.15 0.66 0.88
N PRO A 1174 -14.23 -0.11 1.07
CA PRO A 1174 -15.35 -0.09 0.15
C PRO A 1174 -16.02 1.29 0.08
N LEU A 1175 -16.29 1.79 -1.12
CA LEU A 1175 -16.99 3.07 -1.34
C LEU A 1175 -18.37 2.88 -1.99
N PRO A 1176 -19.32 3.80 -1.74
CA PRO A 1176 -20.62 3.78 -2.39
C PRO A 1176 -20.48 3.89 -3.92
N ARG A 1177 -21.37 3.22 -4.67
CA ARG A 1177 -21.37 3.20 -6.15
C ARG A 1177 -21.29 4.58 -6.79
N SER A 1178 -21.93 5.57 -6.19
CA SER A 1178 -21.96 6.95 -6.69
C SER A 1178 -20.57 7.60 -6.76
N TRP A 1179 -19.58 7.06 -6.05
CA TRP A 1179 -18.20 7.57 -5.99
C TRP A 1179 -17.22 6.71 -6.81
N ARG A 1180 -17.66 5.55 -7.33
CA ARG A 1180 -16.84 4.64 -8.15
C ARG A 1180 -16.93 4.99 -9.64
N ILE A 1181 -15.84 4.74 -10.37
CA ILE A 1181 -15.81 4.80 -11.84
C ILE A 1181 -16.18 3.39 -12.35
N LEU A 1182 -17.42 3.18 -12.79
CA LEU A 1182 -17.97 1.88 -13.24
C LEU A 1182 -18.51 1.98 -14.65
N PRO A 1183 -18.05 1.23 -15.68
CA PRO A 1183 -18.50 1.41 -17.07
C PRO A 1183 -20.03 1.52 -17.23
N VAL A 1184 -20.48 2.44 -18.10
CA VAL A 1184 -21.91 2.73 -18.32
C VAL A 1184 -22.59 1.63 -19.16
N ILE A 1185 -21.82 0.86 -19.94
CA ILE A 1185 -22.33 -0.14 -20.89
C ILE A 1185 -22.11 -1.57 -20.36
N PRO A 1186 -23.13 -2.45 -20.36
CA PRO A 1186 -22.99 -3.86 -19.98
C PRO A 1186 -22.14 -4.65 -20.99
N ASP A 1187 -21.36 -5.61 -20.46
CA ASP A 1187 -20.34 -6.39 -21.19
C ASP A 1187 -20.81 -7.04 -22.51
N GLN A 1188 -22.08 -7.43 -22.59
CA GLN A 1188 -22.66 -8.10 -23.76
C GLN A 1188 -22.78 -7.17 -24.98
N GLN A 1189 -23.03 -5.87 -24.77
CA GLN A 1189 -23.18 -4.90 -25.86
C GLN A 1189 -21.82 -4.56 -26.50
N LEU A 1190 -20.75 -4.58 -25.70
CA LEU A 1190 -19.39 -4.35 -26.19
C LEU A 1190 -18.88 -5.49 -27.10
N THR A 1191 -19.34 -6.73 -26.84
CA THR A 1191 -19.08 -7.87 -27.73
C THR A 1191 -19.88 -7.82 -29.03
N GLN A 1192 -21.18 -7.45 -28.98
CA GLN A 1192 -22.03 -7.36 -30.18
C GLN A 1192 -21.57 -6.25 -31.14
N ALA A 1193 -21.18 -5.08 -30.63
CA ALA A 1193 -20.66 -3.98 -31.46
C ALA A 1193 -19.38 -4.36 -32.21
N THR A 1194 -18.59 -5.31 -31.69
CA THR A 1194 -17.37 -5.81 -32.35
C THR A 1194 -17.61 -6.87 -33.41
N GLU A 1195 -18.74 -7.57 -33.39
CA GLU A 1195 -19.14 -8.50 -34.45
C GLU A 1195 -19.69 -7.76 -35.66
N VAL A 1196 -20.41 -6.65 -35.46
CA VAL A 1196 -20.91 -5.79 -36.56
C VAL A 1196 -19.79 -5.02 -37.29
N ARG A 1197 -18.62 -4.84 -36.65
CA ARG A 1197 -17.43 -4.22 -37.27
C ARG A 1197 -16.52 -5.19 -38.03
N ARG A 1198 -16.81 -6.49 -38.04
CA ARG A 1198 -16.15 -7.49 -38.92
C ARG A 1198 -17.01 -7.73 -40.13
#